data_AF-A0A9N8KY60-F1
#
_entry.id   AF-A0A9N8KY60-F1
#
_cell.length_a   1.000
_cell.length_b   1.000
_cell.length_c   1.000
_cell.angle_alpha   90.00
_cell.angle_beta   90.00
_cell.angle_gamma   90.00
#
_symmetry.space_group_name_H-M   'P 1'
#
loop_
_entity.id
_entity.type
_entity.pdbx_description
1 polymer ?
#
loop_
_entity_poly.entity_id
_entity_poly.type
_entity_poly.pdbx_seq_one_letter_code
_entity_poly.pdbx_strand_id
1 'polypeptide(L)'
;MVPASPPRSRSSSISSFDWFHSDKTAHGMLTWAADMFKAHVGKTILQEFWDDRENADFEIQCGAEVFKVHKAILRSHSEVLAKICDSRSFKIDNLGDGDDPEIVQEMIHYFYHLELSPKARVISPWMCEVVHVEPSLVYLARIYVLAEKYFIEGLKTKVMEGFDNSLCRELKHPELIEACHIIYKKTLEPAGEKGLKTIVAKSLAEKLEKVKESEMHDKLFQEIPELAFRVLKEVPKPRAEPTDLDAFEKTSWFTSAYLIAVSSTSPLTGKLSQLFSPRNCIAASAMILGLGALLTSFAQTFASFIVGRIITGIGAAGVFTVSIIVVLELSGPTKRGAVIGLLNSGFTVGVAVGATVAGALVNKVGWRALFWMQTPLAVVAGAALYFAIPTQFSAARGNSKESIWKKLGTLDYLGALTLTVGIVLLLSALSNPRRIPILPIIFSVIALATFVLNEMYLATDPIIPVTLLKSRGMAFTCLGTVGFMMARWSVLFFTPTYTLAVRGWAPAAAGSILIATNGGFALGGILVGVFHIRRQGSFYIPCVIVYLLFPFTLVGIALLSTAKASSSLYILLLFLNGLTVGAAMNYTLAHLLHLTPASTHYIATSLIATFRGFAGSFGSAIGGGLFTRLLRKSLEEKFDDSDADLVRRLLGSPAMVSLLKGAKKAKAVAGYEDALRGLFLAAAGLALIMVLVQAATGWKGVEDEPKTQEGEEEVTQ
;
A
#
# COMPACT_ATOMS: atom_id res chain seq x y z
N MET A 1 -77.27 57.56 -36.05
CA MET A 1 -76.63 58.89 -36.07
C MET A 1 -75.18 58.71 -35.60
N VAL A 2 -74.26 59.03 -36.51
CA VAL A 2 -72.79 59.12 -36.37
C VAL A 2 -72.48 60.45 -35.62
N PRO A 3 -71.25 60.78 -35.18
CA PRO A 3 -70.39 60.26 -34.09
C PRO A 3 -69.97 61.42 -33.12
N ALA A 4 -69.03 61.20 -32.19
CA ALA A 4 -67.85 62.07 -31.98
C ALA A 4 -67.07 61.70 -30.70
N SER A 5 -66.05 60.86 -30.93
CA SER A 5 -64.63 60.97 -30.56
C SER A 5 -64.10 61.95 -29.47
N PRO A 6 -62.92 61.59 -28.89
CA PRO A 6 -62.30 62.12 -27.66
C PRO A 6 -61.26 63.24 -27.98
N PRO A 7 -60.32 63.66 -27.09
CA PRO A 7 -59.06 62.89 -26.92
C PRO A 7 -58.23 63.05 -25.62
N ARG A 8 -57.42 62.00 -25.37
CA ARG A 8 -56.00 61.96 -24.89
C ARG A 8 -55.73 62.28 -23.40
N SER A 9 -54.87 61.54 -22.70
CA SER A 9 -53.67 60.76 -23.07
C SER A 9 -53.44 59.64 -22.02
N ARG A 10 -53.17 58.36 -22.36
CA ARG A 10 -51.86 57.74 -22.74
C ARG A 10 -50.73 58.11 -21.76
N SER A 11 -49.93 57.21 -21.19
CA SER A 11 -49.56 55.80 -21.45
C SER A 11 -48.48 55.45 -20.39
N SER A 12 -48.11 54.23 -19.99
CA SER A 12 -48.14 52.91 -20.66
C SER A 12 -47.65 51.79 -19.71
N SER A 13 -48.31 50.61 -19.84
CA SER A 13 -47.79 49.21 -19.94
C SER A 13 -46.83 48.65 -18.87
N ILE A 14 -46.95 47.40 -18.42
CA ILE A 14 -46.89 46.15 -19.21
C ILE A 14 -47.78 45.02 -18.60
N SER A 15 -48.38 44.26 -19.51
CA SER A 15 -49.21 43.06 -19.37
C SER A 15 -48.43 41.76 -19.15
N SER A 16 -48.93 40.85 -18.29
CA SER A 16 -49.01 39.38 -18.52
C SER A 16 -49.55 38.66 -17.27
N PHE A 17 -50.84 38.35 -17.24
CA PHE A 17 -51.47 37.47 -16.24
C PHE A 17 -52.51 36.61 -16.99
N ASP A 18 -52.02 35.66 -17.79
CA ASP A 18 -52.80 34.67 -18.53
C ASP A 18 -52.19 33.28 -18.32
N TRP A 19 -52.23 32.75 -17.10
CA TRP A 19 -51.76 31.38 -16.81
C TRP A 19 -52.76 30.47 -16.08
N PHE A 20 -53.99 30.93 -15.85
CA PHE A 20 -54.98 30.15 -15.10
C PHE A 20 -56.34 30.08 -15.79
N HIS A 21 -56.38 29.50 -16.99
CA HIS A 21 -57.61 28.96 -17.57
C HIS A 21 -57.28 27.66 -18.33
N SER A 22 -57.36 26.52 -17.63
CA SER A 22 -58.00 25.29 -18.12
C SER A 22 -57.69 24.12 -17.19
N ASP A 23 -58.68 23.25 -17.01
CA ASP A 23 -58.68 21.90 -16.42
C ASP A 23 -57.61 20.92 -16.98
N LYS A 24 -56.50 21.40 -17.55
CA LYS A 24 -55.45 20.59 -18.18
C LYS A 24 -54.12 20.58 -17.44
N THR A 25 -53.87 21.49 -16.49
CA THR A 25 -52.61 21.49 -15.72
C THR A 25 -52.57 20.42 -14.64
N ALA A 26 -53.70 20.11 -13.98
CA ALA A 26 -53.75 19.02 -12.99
C ALA A 26 -53.52 17.63 -13.62
N HIS A 27 -54.00 17.40 -14.86
CA HIS A 27 -53.72 16.16 -15.61
C HIS A 27 -52.28 16.08 -16.16
N GLY A 28 -51.60 17.23 -16.35
CA GLY A 28 -50.24 17.30 -16.87
C GLY A 28 -49.13 17.14 -15.82
N MET A 29 -49.44 17.28 -14.53
CA MET A 29 -48.45 17.14 -13.44
C MET A 29 -48.09 15.69 -13.13
N LEU A 30 -48.90 14.71 -13.55
CA LEU A 30 -48.72 13.29 -13.27
C LEU A 30 -47.48 12.66 -13.94
N THR A 31 -46.89 13.34 -14.93
CA THR A 31 -45.79 12.81 -15.75
C THR A 31 -44.43 13.48 -15.49
N TRP A 32 -44.34 14.38 -14.52
CA TRP A 32 -43.10 15.10 -14.24
C TRP A 32 -42.20 14.28 -13.33
N ALA A 33 -40.92 14.14 -13.72
CA ALA A 33 -39.90 13.67 -12.81
C ALA A 33 -39.80 14.64 -11.62
N ALA A 34 -39.56 14.11 -10.42
CA ALA A 34 -39.52 14.86 -9.16
C ALA A 34 -38.66 16.15 -9.25
N ASP A 35 -37.50 16.06 -9.90
CA ASP A 35 -36.57 17.18 -10.08
C ASP A 35 -37.12 18.27 -11.01
N MET A 36 -37.94 17.89 -12.00
CA MET A 36 -38.55 18.79 -12.96
C MET A 36 -39.68 19.60 -12.31
N PHE A 37 -40.47 18.96 -11.43
CA PHE A 37 -41.54 19.62 -10.67
C PHE A 37 -40.96 20.63 -9.68
N LYS A 38 -39.94 20.25 -8.92
CA LYS A 38 -39.25 21.12 -7.95
C LYS A 38 -38.60 22.34 -8.60
N ALA A 39 -38.06 22.21 -9.81
CA ALA A 39 -37.45 23.32 -10.53
C ALA A 39 -38.46 24.37 -11.05
N HIS A 40 -39.72 23.99 -11.20
CA HIS A 40 -40.75 24.79 -11.89
C HIS A 40 -41.78 25.40 -10.92
N VAL A 41 -41.97 24.80 -9.75
CA VAL A 41 -42.91 25.28 -8.72
C VAL A 41 -42.17 26.23 -7.76
N GLY A 42 -42.55 27.51 -7.75
CA GLY A 42 -41.98 28.53 -6.86
C GLY A 42 -42.57 28.53 -5.44
N LYS A 43 -41.94 29.27 -4.52
CA LYS A 43 -42.34 29.37 -3.10
C LYS A 43 -43.79 29.75 -2.87
N THR A 44 -44.29 30.72 -3.64
CA THR A 44 -45.65 31.25 -3.51
C THR A 44 -46.71 30.22 -3.88
N ILE A 45 -46.42 29.38 -4.88
CA ILE A 45 -47.35 28.38 -5.40
C ILE A 45 -47.53 27.25 -4.37
N LEU A 46 -46.47 26.79 -3.71
CA LEU A 46 -46.59 25.76 -2.67
C LEU A 46 -47.41 26.22 -1.45
N GLN A 47 -47.38 27.51 -1.13
CA GLN A 47 -48.19 28.07 -0.06
C GLN A 47 -49.68 28.12 -0.43
N GLU A 48 -50.00 28.47 -1.68
CA GLU A 48 -51.38 28.36 -2.21
C GLU A 48 -51.90 26.90 -2.15
N PHE A 49 -51.07 25.92 -2.48
CA PHE A 49 -51.41 24.49 -2.35
C PHE A 49 -51.60 24.05 -0.88
N TRP A 50 -50.93 24.69 0.08
CA TRP A 50 -51.11 24.42 1.51
C TRP A 50 -52.44 24.99 2.02
N ASP A 51 -52.79 26.18 1.54
CA ASP A 51 -54.04 26.84 1.90
C ASP A 51 -55.26 26.13 1.27
N ASP A 52 -55.10 25.47 0.11
CA ASP A 52 -56.13 24.69 -0.59
C ASP A 52 -56.18 23.19 -0.20
N ARG A 53 -55.70 22.81 0.98
CA ARG A 53 -55.64 21.39 1.41
C ARG A 53 -57.00 20.70 1.52
N GLU A 54 -58.10 21.43 1.65
CA GLU A 54 -59.44 20.84 1.70
C GLU A 54 -59.81 20.10 0.41
N ASN A 55 -59.26 20.56 -0.73
CA ASN A 55 -59.47 20.01 -2.07
C ASN A 55 -58.38 19.02 -2.51
N ALA A 56 -57.51 18.58 -1.60
CA ALA A 56 -56.43 17.67 -1.94
C ALA A 56 -56.94 16.27 -2.35
N ASP A 57 -56.19 15.61 -3.24
CA ASP A 57 -56.58 14.38 -3.95
C ASP A 57 -56.04 13.07 -3.31
N PHE A 58 -55.46 13.15 -2.11
CA PHE A 58 -54.93 12.01 -1.36
C PHE A 58 -55.07 12.16 0.15
N GLU A 59 -55.28 11.03 0.83
CA GLU A 59 -55.45 10.99 2.28
C GLU A 59 -54.39 10.11 2.95
N ILE A 60 -53.69 10.65 3.95
CA ILE A 60 -52.76 9.92 4.82
C ILE A 60 -53.45 9.72 6.18
N GLN A 61 -53.64 8.48 6.59
CA GLN A 61 -54.24 8.14 7.88
C GLN A 61 -53.15 7.73 8.87
N CYS A 62 -53.16 8.32 10.06
CA CYS A 62 -52.29 7.97 11.19
C CYS A 62 -53.15 7.90 12.46
N GLY A 63 -53.33 6.69 13.02
CA GLY A 63 -54.25 6.49 14.13
C GLY A 63 -55.69 6.91 13.78
N ALA A 64 -56.25 7.83 14.57
CA ALA A 64 -57.60 8.38 14.38
C ALA A 64 -57.64 9.61 13.45
N GLU A 65 -56.49 10.17 13.07
CA GLU A 65 -56.41 11.39 12.26
C GLU A 65 -56.22 11.09 10.78
N VAL A 66 -56.80 11.95 9.94
CA VAL A 66 -56.73 11.89 8.48
C VAL A 66 -56.18 13.21 7.96
N PHE A 67 -55.08 13.15 7.25
CA PHE A 67 -54.40 14.29 6.66
C PHE A 67 -54.61 14.31 5.15
N LYS A 68 -55.14 15.41 4.63
CA LYS A 68 -55.33 15.63 3.19
C LYS A 68 -54.07 16.24 2.56
N VAL A 69 -53.57 15.62 1.51
CA VAL A 69 -52.30 15.99 0.84
C VAL A 69 -52.44 15.84 -0.67
N HIS A 70 -51.76 16.70 -1.43
CA HIS A 70 -51.78 16.66 -2.88
C HIS A 70 -50.80 15.60 -3.41
N LYS A 71 -51.25 14.70 -4.30
CA LYS A 71 -50.43 13.62 -4.88
C LYS A 71 -49.16 14.14 -5.57
N ALA A 72 -49.28 15.26 -6.27
CA ALA A 72 -48.16 15.88 -6.98
C ALA A 72 -47.00 16.24 -6.02
N ILE A 73 -47.33 16.67 -4.81
CA ILE A 73 -46.36 17.07 -3.79
C ILE A 73 -45.68 15.83 -3.20
N LEU A 74 -46.44 14.79 -2.82
CA LEU A 74 -45.90 13.54 -2.29
C LEU A 74 -44.98 12.82 -3.28
N ARG A 75 -45.39 12.75 -4.55
CA ARG A 75 -44.63 12.11 -5.64
C ARG A 75 -43.25 12.75 -5.85
N SER A 76 -43.09 14.03 -5.53
CA SER A 76 -41.83 14.74 -5.72
C SER A 76 -40.75 14.44 -4.66
N HIS A 77 -41.12 13.82 -3.53
CA HIS A 77 -40.21 13.67 -2.38
C HIS A 77 -39.67 12.25 -2.18
N SER A 78 -40.31 11.24 -2.76
CA SER A 78 -39.82 9.85 -2.71
C SER A 78 -40.49 8.98 -3.78
N GLU A 79 -39.71 8.13 -4.43
CA GLU A 79 -40.25 7.11 -5.36
C GLU A 79 -41.18 6.11 -4.67
N VAL A 80 -40.95 5.84 -3.38
CA VAL A 80 -41.82 4.96 -2.58
C VAL A 80 -43.17 5.62 -2.36
N LEU A 81 -43.18 6.91 -1.99
CA LEU A 81 -44.42 7.69 -1.86
C LEU A 81 -45.11 7.85 -3.22
N ALA A 82 -44.36 7.97 -4.31
CA ALA A 82 -44.93 8.07 -5.64
C ALA A 82 -45.73 6.83 -6.04
N LYS A 83 -45.23 5.63 -5.74
CA LYS A 83 -45.94 4.36 -5.93
C LYS A 83 -47.16 4.24 -5.01
N ILE A 84 -47.04 4.72 -3.76
CA ILE A 84 -48.16 4.73 -2.80
C ILE A 84 -49.31 5.64 -3.30
N CYS A 85 -48.99 6.75 -3.97
CA CYS A 85 -49.99 7.66 -4.53
C CYS A 85 -50.84 7.09 -5.68
N ASP A 86 -50.59 5.85 -6.11
CA ASP A 86 -51.47 5.14 -7.05
C ASP A 86 -52.77 4.66 -6.38
N SER A 87 -52.81 4.56 -5.04
CA SER A 87 -54.04 4.37 -4.27
C SER A 87 -54.77 5.70 -4.01
N ARG A 88 -55.96 5.65 -3.37
CA ARG A 88 -56.67 6.86 -2.91
C ARG A 88 -56.25 7.31 -1.51
N SER A 89 -55.80 6.39 -0.66
CA SER A 89 -55.36 6.67 0.70
C SER A 89 -54.22 5.75 1.12
N PHE A 90 -53.49 6.18 2.14
CA PHE A 90 -52.37 5.45 2.73
C PHE A 90 -52.40 5.52 4.25
N LYS A 91 -52.17 4.39 4.91
CA LYS A 91 -52.15 4.30 6.37
C LYS A 91 -50.71 4.18 6.87
N ILE A 92 -50.30 5.07 7.77
CA ILE A 92 -49.02 5.02 8.46
C ILE A 92 -49.25 4.41 9.84
N ASP A 93 -48.71 3.21 10.03
CA ASP A 93 -48.73 2.51 11.31
C ASP A 93 -47.30 2.26 11.82
N ASN A 94 -47.18 2.11 13.15
CA ASN A 94 -46.02 1.52 13.84
C ASN A 94 -44.72 2.35 13.78
N LEU A 95 -44.81 3.64 14.11
CA LEU A 95 -43.69 4.59 14.07
C LEU A 95 -42.67 4.46 15.21
N GLY A 96 -42.98 3.74 16.28
CA GLY A 96 -42.08 3.65 17.43
C GLY A 96 -42.68 2.86 18.56
N ASP A 97 -43.73 3.41 19.19
CA ASP A 97 -44.59 2.78 20.22
C ASP A 97 -45.94 3.55 20.33
N GLY A 98 -46.44 4.06 19.18
CA GLY A 98 -47.68 4.82 19.05
C GLY A 98 -47.75 5.52 17.69
N ASP A 99 -48.95 5.61 17.11
CA ASP A 99 -49.22 6.38 15.89
C ASP A 99 -49.40 7.84 16.29
N ASP A 100 -48.30 8.59 16.30
CA ASP A 100 -48.27 10.01 16.68
C ASP A 100 -48.60 10.87 15.46
N PRO A 101 -49.79 11.50 15.39
CA PRO A 101 -50.20 12.26 14.23
C PRO A 101 -49.35 13.51 14.00
N GLU A 102 -48.73 14.07 15.06
CA GLU A 102 -47.90 15.27 14.97
C GLU A 102 -46.66 15.04 14.09
N ILE A 103 -46.08 13.84 14.12
CA ILE A 103 -44.93 13.46 13.31
C ILE A 103 -45.28 13.42 11.82
N VAL A 104 -46.48 12.89 11.51
CA VAL A 104 -47.00 12.85 10.14
C VAL A 104 -47.32 14.27 9.68
N GLN A 105 -47.88 15.09 10.55
CA GLN A 105 -48.12 16.50 10.28
C GLN A 105 -46.83 17.26 9.94
N GLU A 106 -45.72 17.04 10.65
CA GLU A 106 -44.43 17.67 10.32
C GLU A 106 -43.84 17.15 9.01
N MET A 107 -43.99 15.87 8.69
CA MET A 107 -43.59 15.35 7.38
C MET A 107 -44.37 16.05 6.25
N ILE A 108 -45.68 16.24 6.45
CA ILE A 108 -46.53 16.93 5.48
C ILE A 108 -46.12 18.40 5.39
N HIS A 109 -45.95 19.08 6.52
CA HIS A 109 -45.48 20.45 6.59
C HIS A 109 -44.11 20.61 5.89
N TYR A 110 -43.24 19.61 5.99
CA TYR A 110 -41.97 19.57 5.26
C TYR A 110 -42.15 19.60 3.75
N PHE A 111 -43.10 18.82 3.23
CA PHE A 111 -43.36 18.76 1.79
C PHE A 111 -43.85 20.07 1.19
N TYR A 112 -44.61 20.86 1.95
CA TYR A 112 -45.17 22.13 1.49
C TYR A 112 -44.27 23.34 1.77
N HIS A 113 -43.53 23.35 2.88
CA HIS A 113 -42.85 24.58 3.35
C HIS A 113 -41.33 24.50 3.49
N LEU A 114 -40.75 23.36 3.90
CA LEU A 114 -39.38 23.36 4.44
C LEU A 114 -38.25 23.32 3.40
N GLU A 115 -38.48 22.94 2.13
CA GLU A 115 -37.38 22.92 1.15
C GLU A 115 -36.94 24.32 0.68
N LEU A 116 -37.76 25.36 0.83
CA LEU A 116 -37.50 26.66 0.20
C LEU A 116 -37.31 27.85 1.16
N SER A 117 -37.39 27.67 2.48
CA SER A 117 -37.17 28.77 3.42
C SER A 117 -35.74 28.77 4.00
N PRO A 118 -34.91 29.81 3.73
CA PRO A 118 -33.64 29.98 4.45
C PRO A 118 -33.82 30.32 5.95
N LYS A 119 -35.07 30.58 6.39
CA LYS A 119 -35.45 30.72 7.81
C LYS A 119 -35.83 29.39 8.47
N ALA A 120 -36.06 28.31 7.73
CA ALA A 120 -36.31 26.97 8.27
C ALA A 120 -35.00 26.24 8.66
N ARG A 121 -34.05 26.98 9.28
CA ARG A 121 -32.88 26.43 9.98
C ARG A 121 -33.25 25.80 11.32
N VAL A 122 -34.50 26.00 11.74
CA VAL A 122 -35.12 25.40 12.89
C VAL A 122 -36.44 24.82 12.38
N ILE A 123 -36.73 23.57 12.69
CA ILE A 123 -38.09 23.04 12.61
C ILE A 123 -38.89 23.88 13.63
N SER A 124 -39.71 24.85 13.20
CA SER A 124 -40.47 25.74 14.10
C SER A 124 -41.70 26.31 13.38
N PRO A 125 -42.70 26.97 14.02
CA PRO A 125 -42.90 27.36 15.42
C PRO A 125 -44.41 27.38 15.89
N TRP A 126 -44.90 26.38 16.60
CA TRP A 126 -46.06 26.58 17.52
C TRP A 126 -45.66 26.45 19.00
N MET A 127 -44.36 26.32 19.29
CA MET A 127 -43.83 26.37 20.66
C MET A 127 -42.77 27.44 20.94
N CYS A 128 -42.18 28.11 19.93
CA CYS A 128 -41.00 28.96 20.16
C CYS A 128 -41.16 30.43 19.76
N GLU A 129 -42.34 31.01 20.01
CA GLU A 129 -42.46 32.47 20.14
C GLU A 129 -42.83 32.93 21.56
N VAL A 130 -42.85 32.01 22.54
CA VAL A 130 -43.04 32.37 23.96
C VAL A 130 -42.06 31.66 24.91
N VAL A 131 -41.42 30.55 24.52
CA VAL A 131 -40.43 29.85 25.38
C VAL A 131 -39.34 29.23 24.51
N HIS A 132 -38.06 29.39 24.87
CA HIS A 132 -36.93 28.69 24.26
C HIS A 132 -37.01 27.17 24.55
N VAL A 133 -37.86 26.42 23.84
CA VAL A 133 -37.98 24.95 23.99
C VAL A 133 -37.24 24.26 22.85
N GLU A 134 -36.25 23.43 23.17
CA GLU A 134 -35.53 22.63 22.18
C GLU A 134 -36.38 21.43 21.72
N PRO A 135 -36.29 21.02 20.44
CA PRO A 135 -37.01 19.85 19.96
C PRO A 135 -36.48 18.58 20.65
N SER A 136 -37.41 17.77 21.19
CA SER A 136 -37.12 16.49 21.85
C SER A 136 -36.28 15.58 20.95
N LEU A 137 -35.30 14.87 21.54
CA LEU A 137 -34.46 13.91 20.80
C LEU A 137 -35.27 12.71 20.33
N VAL A 138 -36.24 12.28 21.14
CA VAL A 138 -37.18 11.20 20.77
C VAL A 138 -38.03 11.61 19.57
N TYR A 139 -38.48 12.86 19.55
CA TYR A 139 -39.23 13.42 18.43
C TYR A 139 -38.41 13.41 17.13
N LEU A 140 -37.18 13.91 17.18
CA LEU A 140 -36.27 13.87 16.02
C LEU A 140 -35.95 12.44 15.58
N ALA A 141 -35.72 11.52 16.51
CA ALA A 141 -35.46 10.11 16.19
C ALA A 141 -36.65 9.47 15.44
N ARG A 142 -37.89 9.75 15.84
CA ARG A 142 -39.09 9.21 15.18
C ARG A 142 -39.31 9.81 13.79
N ILE A 143 -39.06 11.12 13.59
CA ILE A 143 -39.07 11.73 12.25
C ILE A 143 -38.00 11.08 11.36
N TYR A 144 -36.82 10.80 11.90
CA TYR A 144 -35.75 10.13 11.15
C TYR A 144 -36.19 8.73 10.67
N VAL A 145 -36.78 7.93 11.56
CA VAL A 145 -37.33 6.60 11.21
C VAL A 145 -38.37 6.70 10.10
N LEU A 146 -39.27 7.68 10.17
CA LEU A 146 -40.27 7.94 9.13
C LEU A 146 -39.61 8.30 7.79
N ALA A 147 -38.64 9.21 7.81
CA ALA A 147 -37.91 9.65 6.64
C ALA A 147 -37.09 8.51 6.01
N GLU A 148 -36.56 7.59 6.82
CA GLU A 148 -35.86 6.40 6.34
C GLU A 148 -36.79 5.36 5.76
N LYS A 149 -37.88 5.03 6.45
CA LYS A 149 -38.90 4.08 5.98
C LYS A 149 -39.45 4.46 4.59
N TYR A 150 -39.59 5.76 4.33
CA TYR A 150 -40.10 6.28 3.07
C TYR A 150 -39.05 6.93 2.17
N PHE A 151 -37.75 6.78 2.44
CA PHE A 151 -36.64 7.29 1.60
C PHE A 151 -36.70 8.81 1.27
N ILE A 152 -37.02 9.64 2.27
CA ILE A 152 -37.10 11.11 2.13
C ILE A 152 -35.75 11.74 2.52
N GLU A 153 -34.80 11.79 1.59
CA GLU A 153 -33.40 12.19 1.86
C GLU A 153 -33.23 13.63 2.38
N GLY A 154 -34.04 14.58 1.88
CA GLY A 154 -33.98 15.97 2.34
C GLY A 154 -34.44 16.14 3.80
N LEU A 155 -35.44 15.35 4.22
CA LEU A 155 -35.91 15.34 5.61
C LEU A 155 -34.90 14.66 6.53
N LYS A 156 -34.30 13.53 6.11
CA LYS A 156 -33.21 12.87 6.84
C LYS A 156 -32.07 13.84 7.15
N THR A 157 -31.61 14.58 6.14
CA THR A 157 -30.47 15.51 6.28
C THR A 157 -30.76 16.60 7.31
N LYS A 158 -31.97 17.19 7.28
CA LYS A 158 -32.38 18.21 8.26
C LYS A 158 -32.50 17.69 9.67
N VAL A 159 -33.07 16.50 9.84
CA VAL A 159 -33.20 15.87 11.16
C VAL A 159 -31.83 15.54 11.72
N MET A 160 -30.91 15.06 10.89
CA MET A 160 -29.51 14.82 11.28
C MET A 160 -28.81 16.10 11.74
N GLU A 161 -28.98 17.22 11.05
CA GLU A 161 -28.45 18.53 11.47
C GLU A 161 -29.06 19.00 12.80
N GLY A 162 -30.37 18.85 12.98
CA GLY A 162 -31.05 19.19 14.24
C GLY A 162 -30.54 18.34 15.40
N PHE A 163 -30.42 17.04 15.20
CA PHE A 163 -29.96 16.09 16.21
C PHE A 163 -28.49 16.34 16.60
N ASP A 164 -27.62 16.61 15.63
CA ASP A 164 -26.21 16.93 15.88
C ASP A 164 -26.06 18.23 16.68
N ASN A 165 -26.86 19.26 16.35
CA ASN A 165 -26.88 20.52 17.09
C ASN A 165 -27.32 20.33 18.55
N SER A 166 -28.36 19.52 18.81
CA SER A 166 -28.83 19.22 20.18
C SER A 166 -27.75 18.46 20.98
N LEU A 167 -27.13 17.43 20.39
CA LEU A 167 -26.03 16.68 21.04
C LEU A 167 -24.77 17.53 21.28
N CYS A 168 -24.49 18.50 20.41
CA CYS A 168 -23.36 19.40 20.57
C CYS A 168 -23.52 20.30 21.80
N ARG A 169 -24.74 20.75 22.09
CA ARG A 169 -25.07 21.65 23.21
C ARG A 169 -25.11 20.93 24.56
N GLU A 170 -25.88 19.85 24.68
CA GLU A 170 -26.07 19.14 25.94
C GLU A 170 -26.07 17.62 25.77
N LEU A 171 -25.01 16.96 26.27
CA LEU A 171 -24.83 15.51 26.11
C LEU A 171 -25.63 14.69 27.14
N LYS A 172 -26.06 15.32 28.24
CA LYS A 172 -26.83 14.70 29.33
C LYS A 172 -28.33 14.86 29.12
N HIS A 173 -28.81 14.57 27.91
CA HIS A 173 -30.24 14.65 27.64
C HIS A 173 -30.96 13.44 28.25
N PRO A 174 -31.99 13.60 29.09
CA PRO A 174 -32.70 12.48 29.72
C PRO A 174 -33.33 11.53 28.69
N GLU A 175 -33.68 12.06 27.51
CA GLU A 175 -34.30 11.34 26.40
C GLU A 175 -33.29 10.61 25.49
N LEU A 176 -31.98 10.77 25.70
CA LEU A 176 -30.96 10.23 24.81
C LEU A 176 -31.03 8.69 24.71
N ILE A 177 -31.32 8.02 25.82
CA ILE A 177 -31.42 6.56 25.86
C ILE A 177 -32.58 6.06 25.01
N GLU A 178 -33.76 6.67 25.18
CA GLU A 178 -34.95 6.32 24.42
C GLU A 178 -34.78 6.62 22.93
N ALA A 179 -34.21 7.78 22.59
CA ALA A 179 -33.89 8.14 21.20
C ALA A 179 -32.93 7.13 20.56
N CYS A 180 -31.87 6.71 21.27
CA CYS A 180 -30.94 5.70 20.78
C CYS A 180 -31.62 4.35 20.56
N HIS A 181 -32.52 3.92 21.45
CA HIS A 181 -33.29 2.69 21.29
C HIS A 181 -34.15 2.72 20.03
N ILE A 182 -34.84 3.83 19.78
CA ILE A 182 -35.66 4.00 18.57
C ILE A 182 -34.80 3.88 17.32
N ILE A 183 -33.67 4.60 17.26
CA ILE A 183 -32.76 4.60 16.11
C ILE A 183 -32.20 3.19 15.90
N TYR A 184 -31.57 2.59 16.90
CA TYR A 184 -30.86 1.32 16.73
C TYR A 184 -31.79 0.14 16.45
N LYS A 185 -33.04 0.16 16.95
CA LYS A 185 -34.02 -0.91 16.73
C LYS A 185 -34.79 -0.78 15.41
N LYS A 186 -35.00 0.44 14.89
CA LYS A 186 -35.93 0.69 13.77
C LYS A 186 -35.24 1.14 12.48
N THR A 187 -33.98 1.55 12.51
CA THR A 187 -33.24 1.95 11.30
C THR A 187 -32.30 0.86 10.80
N LEU A 188 -32.22 0.73 9.47
CA LEU A 188 -31.48 -0.33 8.75
C LEU A 188 -30.09 0.15 8.30
N GLU A 189 -29.50 1.13 9.00
CA GLU A 189 -28.20 1.71 8.64
C GLU A 189 -27.04 0.69 8.68
N PRO A 190 -26.40 0.37 7.53
CA PRO A 190 -25.22 -0.47 7.49
C PRO A 190 -24.00 0.19 8.13
N ALA A 191 -23.04 -0.62 8.57
CA ALA A 191 -21.86 -0.13 9.26
C ALA A 191 -20.97 0.75 8.35
N GLY A 192 -20.86 2.05 8.66
CA GLY A 192 -19.94 2.98 7.99
C GLY A 192 -20.60 4.02 7.05
N GLU A 193 -21.92 4.03 6.92
CA GLU A 193 -22.63 5.10 6.21
C GLU A 193 -22.79 6.38 7.05
N LYS A 194 -22.97 7.52 6.36
CA LYS A 194 -23.27 8.82 6.97
C LYS A 194 -24.75 8.87 7.38
N GLY A 195 -25.10 8.12 8.42
CA GLY A 195 -26.44 8.08 9.02
C GLY A 195 -26.47 8.60 10.46
N LEU A 196 -27.65 8.58 11.08
CA LEU A 196 -27.86 9.11 12.42
C LEU A 196 -27.12 8.26 13.47
N LYS A 197 -27.01 6.94 13.29
CA LYS A 197 -26.19 6.07 14.20
C LYS A 197 -24.73 6.51 14.23
N THR A 198 -24.19 6.96 13.09
CA THR A 198 -22.79 7.40 12.98
C THR A 198 -22.59 8.76 13.64
N ILE A 199 -23.54 9.69 13.53
CA ILE A 199 -23.51 10.98 14.23
C ILE A 199 -23.52 10.76 15.74
N VAL A 200 -24.45 9.94 16.25
CA VAL A 200 -24.54 9.61 17.68
C VAL A 200 -23.23 9.00 18.18
N ALA A 201 -22.68 8.01 17.44
CA ALA A 201 -21.44 7.35 17.83
C ALA A 201 -20.26 8.32 17.87
N LYS A 202 -20.14 9.22 16.88
CA LYS A 202 -19.06 10.20 16.80
C LYS A 202 -19.16 11.26 17.91
N SER A 203 -20.35 11.79 18.15
CA SER A 203 -20.57 12.81 19.20
C SER A 203 -20.33 12.27 20.61
N LEU A 204 -20.65 11.00 20.85
CA LEU A 204 -20.30 10.30 22.10
C LEU A 204 -18.79 9.99 22.19
N ALA A 205 -18.16 9.60 21.08
CA ALA A 205 -16.73 9.30 21.00
C ALA A 205 -15.84 10.54 21.23
N GLU A 206 -16.21 11.70 20.70
CA GLU A 206 -15.46 12.96 20.87
C GLU A 206 -15.46 13.45 22.33
N LYS A 207 -16.48 13.11 23.12
CA LYS A 207 -16.65 13.54 24.52
C LYS A 207 -16.53 12.40 25.53
N LEU A 208 -15.89 11.28 25.13
CA LEU A 208 -15.84 10.02 25.89
C LEU A 208 -15.35 10.17 27.35
N GLU A 209 -14.44 11.10 27.64
CA GLU A 209 -13.96 11.37 29.00
C GLU A 209 -15.06 11.92 29.92
N LYS A 210 -15.92 12.82 29.42
CA LYS A 210 -17.09 13.34 30.15
C LYS A 210 -18.22 12.31 30.26
N VAL A 211 -18.29 11.39 29.30
CA VAL A 211 -19.27 10.31 29.23
C VAL A 211 -18.99 9.25 30.30
N LYS A 212 -17.70 8.94 30.57
CA LYS A 212 -17.28 7.97 31.61
C LYS A 212 -17.65 8.38 33.04
N GLU A 213 -17.92 9.66 33.30
CA GLU A 213 -18.26 10.16 34.64
C GLU A 213 -19.76 10.06 34.97
N SER A 214 -20.59 9.51 34.08
CA SER A 214 -22.05 9.48 34.26
C SER A 214 -22.65 8.08 34.11
N GLU A 215 -23.32 7.62 35.17
CA GLU A 215 -24.04 6.32 35.22
C GLU A 215 -25.07 6.13 34.08
N MET A 216 -25.60 7.23 33.52
CA MET A 216 -26.55 7.20 32.40
C MET A 216 -25.95 6.55 31.14
N HIS A 217 -24.67 6.79 30.86
CA HIS A 217 -24.02 6.29 29.65
C HIS A 217 -23.53 4.85 29.78
N ASP A 218 -23.17 4.41 30.98
CA ASP A 218 -22.87 3.00 31.24
C ASP A 218 -24.09 2.11 31.02
N LYS A 219 -25.28 2.56 31.46
CA LYS A 219 -26.56 1.90 31.14
C LYS A 219 -26.82 1.87 29.63
N LEU A 220 -26.60 2.99 28.94
CA LEU A 220 -26.78 3.08 27.49
C LEU A 220 -25.91 2.06 26.71
N PHE A 221 -24.64 1.90 27.10
CA PHE A 221 -23.74 0.93 26.45
C PHE A 221 -24.03 -0.52 26.81
N GLN A 222 -24.59 -0.79 27.99
CA GLN A 222 -25.09 -2.11 28.37
C GLN A 222 -26.36 -2.50 27.60
N GLU A 223 -27.29 -1.56 27.44
CA GLU A 223 -28.57 -1.79 26.77
C GLU A 223 -28.43 -1.87 25.24
N ILE A 224 -27.47 -1.15 24.64
CA ILE A 224 -27.23 -1.13 23.19
C ILE A 224 -25.77 -1.48 22.87
N PRO A 225 -25.40 -2.78 22.85
CA PRO A 225 -24.02 -3.21 22.59
C PRO A 225 -23.45 -2.77 21.23
N GLU A 226 -24.31 -2.64 20.21
CA GLU A 226 -23.90 -2.17 18.87
C GLU A 226 -23.41 -0.72 18.91
N LEU A 227 -24.04 0.14 19.72
CA LEU A 227 -23.62 1.52 19.91
C LEU A 227 -22.25 1.58 20.57
N ALA A 228 -22.00 0.77 21.61
CA ALA A 228 -20.70 0.69 22.27
C ALA A 228 -19.57 0.33 21.30
N PHE A 229 -19.80 -0.66 20.43
CA PHE A 229 -18.82 -1.06 19.41
C PHE A 229 -18.55 0.06 18.39
N ARG A 230 -19.60 0.74 17.92
CA ARG A 230 -19.46 1.87 16.98
C ARG A 230 -18.73 3.05 17.63
N VAL A 231 -19.07 3.42 18.87
CA VAL A 231 -18.39 4.47 19.62
C VAL A 231 -16.90 4.14 19.73
N LEU A 232 -16.54 2.93 20.17
CA LEU A 232 -15.13 2.49 20.27
C LEU A 232 -14.34 2.60 18.97
N LYS A 233 -15.00 2.42 17.83
CA LYS A 233 -14.39 2.58 16.50
C LYS A 233 -14.14 4.04 16.13
N GLU A 234 -15.02 4.94 16.58
CA GLU A 234 -14.95 6.38 16.32
C GLU A 234 -14.12 7.15 17.38
N VAL A 235 -13.80 6.53 18.53
CA VAL A 235 -12.94 7.14 19.57
C VAL A 235 -11.67 7.67 18.92
N PRO A 236 -11.41 8.99 19.00
CA PRO A 236 -10.14 9.54 18.60
C PRO A 236 -9.07 8.81 19.39
N LYS A 237 -8.21 8.05 18.71
CA LYS A 237 -7.06 7.42 19.37
C LYS A 237 -6.31 8.54 20.10
N PRO A 238 -5.95 8.36 21.38
CA PRO A 238 -5.39 9.42 22.19
C PRO A 238 -4.28 10.11 21.41
N ARG A 239 -4.35 11.45 21.42
CA ARG A 239 -3.35 12.33 20.81
C ARG A 239 -2.00 11.81 21.25
N ALA A 240 -1.19 11.42 20.28
CA ALA A 240 -0.01 10.65 20.60
C ALA A 240 0.95 11.48 21.46
N GLU A 241 1.11 11.02 22.69
CA GLU A 241 2.12 11.44 23.65
C GLU A 241 3.52 11.05 23.13
N PRO A 242 4.63 11.51 23.74
CA PRO A 242 5.99 11.47 23.17
C PRO A 242 6.59 10.07 22.88
N THR A 243 5.80 9.00 22.96
CA THR A 243 6.04 7.70 22.31
C THR A 243 5.86 7.74 20.78
N ASP A 244 5.50 8.90 20.22
CA ASP A 244 5.37 9.15 18.78
C ASP A 244 6.61 8.83 17.93
N LEU A 245 7.78 8.89 18.57
CA LEU A 245 9.08 8.56 18.02
C LEU A 245 9.17 7.07 17.63
N ASP A 246 8.47 6.21 18.37
CA ASP A 246 8.63 4.76 18.31
C ASP A 246 7.77 4.14 17.20
N ALA A 247 6.57 4.66 16.95
CA ALA A 247 5.68 4.16 15.89
C ALA A 247 6.21 4.43 14.47
N PHE A 248 6.97 5.51 14.27
CA PHE A 248 7.60 5.78 12.97
C PHE A 248 8.85 4.92 12.75
N GLU A 249 9.71 4.77 13.75
CA GLU A 249 10.84 3.83 13.67
C GLU A 249 10.36 2.41 13.40
N LYS A 250 9.26 1.98 14.06
CA LYS A 250 8.57 0.71 13.78
C LYS A 250 8.11 0.58 12.33
N THR A 251 7.73 1.66 11.65
CA THR A 251 7.27 1.58 10.24
C THR A 251 8.42 1.20 9.28
N SER A 252 9.64 1.71 9.51
CA SER A 252 10.82 1.34 8.68
C SER A 252 11.16 -0.16 8.81
N TRP A 253 10.99 -0.72 10.00
CA TRP A 253 11.26 -2.13 10.27
C TRP A 253 10.33 -3.12 9.53
N PHE A 254 9.17 -2.67 9.05
CA PHE A 254 8.19 -3.51 8.34
C PHE A 254 8.80 -4.23 7.13
N THR A 255 9.57 -3.50 6.33
CA THR A 255 10.21 -4.02 5.12
C THR A 255 11.64 -4.47 5.44
N SER A 256 12.37 -3.71 6.25
CA SER A 256 13.79 -3.94 6.51
C SER A 256 14.07 -5.22 7.29
N ALA A 257 13.21 -5.67 8.20
CA ALA A 257 13.46 -6.88 8.99
C ALA A 257 13.64 -8.15 8.12
N TYR A 258 12.78 -8.32 7.10
CA TYR A 258 12.90 -9.43 6.15
C TYR A 258 14.19 -9.35 5.35
N LEU A 259 14.53 -8.16 4.85
CA LEU A 259 15.70 -7.97 3.99
C LEU A 259 17.00 -8.13 4.76
N ILE A 260 17.07 -7.56 5.97
CA ILE A 260 18.20 -7.73 6.90
C ILE A 260 18.41 -9.21 7.16
N ALA A 261 17.35 -9.97 7.46
CA ALA A 261 17.42 -11.41 7.67
C ALA A 261 17.88 -12.17 6.42
N VAL A 262 17.36 -11.81 5.22
CA VAL A 262 17.84 -12.38 3.95
C VAL A 262 19.35 -12.14 3.80
N SER A 263 19.78 -10.90 4.05
CA SER A 263 21.17 -10.47 3.85
C SER A 263 22.15 -11.17 4.77
N SER A 264 21.82 -11.23 6.06
CA SER A 264 22.71 -11.74 7.08
C SER A 264 22.81 -13.27 7.04
N THR A 265 21.77 -13.95 6.60
CA THR A 265 21.74 -15.43 6.56
C THR A 265 22.10 -16.05 5.22
N SER A 266 22.12 -15.28 4.12
CA SER A 266 22.49 -15.80 2.79
C SER A 266 23.85 -16.54 2.77
N PRO A 267 24.96 -15.98 3.31
CA PRO A 267 26.25 -16.69 3.33
C PRO A 267 26.20 -18.01 4.12
N LEU A 268 25.46 -18.02 5.25
CA LEU A 268 25.29 -19.19 6.09
C LEU A 268 24.52 -20.29 5.35
N THR A 269 23.45 -19.94 4.63
CA THR A 269 22.70 -20.92 3.84
C THR A 269 23.54 -21.52 2.71
N GLY A 270 24.44 -20.74 2.10
CA GLY A 270 25.43 -21.23 1.15
C GLY A 270 26.36 -22.26 1.78
N LYS A 271 26.89 -22.00 2.99
CA LYS A 271 27.74 -22.96 3.70
C LYS A 271 26.98 -24.22 4.10
N LEU A 272 25.77 -24.08 4.63
CA LEU A 272 24.93 -25.23 5.02
C LEU A 272 24.62 -26.14 3.83
N SER A 273 24.43 -25.59 2.63
CA SER A 273 24.19 -26.36 1.41
C SER A 273 25.38 -27.19 0.94
N GLN A 274 26.60 -26.91 1.42
CA GLN A 274 27.77 -27.75 1.17
C GLN A 274 27.82 -28.98 2.10
N LEU A 275 27.19 -28.90 3.28
CA LEU A 275 27.18 -29.96 4.29
C LEU A 275 26.00 -30.93 4.13
N PHE A 276 24.86 -30.40 3.71
CA PHE A 276 23.60 -31.12 3.54
C PHE A 276 23.24 -31.25 2.06
N SER A 277 22.43 -32.26 1.70
CA SER A 277 21.98 -32.41 0.31
C SER A 277 21.15 -31.18 -0.11
N PRO A 278 21.38 -30.62 -1.32
CA PRO A 278 20.67 -29.46 -1.83
C PRO A 278 19.14 -29.60 -1.79
N ARG A 279 18.61 -30.81 -2.02
CA ARG A 279 17.17 -31.09 -1.97
C ARG A 279 16.58 -30.88 -0.58
N ASN A 280 17.32 -31.25 0.46
CA ASN A 280 16.87 -31.10 1.85
C ASN A 280 16.96 -29.63 2.26
N CYS A 281 18.02 -28.93 1.84
CA CYS A 281 18.18 -27.51 2.08
C CYS A 281 17.04 -26.70 1.45
N ILE A 282 16.73 -26.92 0.16
CA ILE A 282 15.68 -26.14 -0.51
C ILE A 282 14.29 -26.40 0.08
N ALA A 283 13.99 -27.66 0.45
CA ALA A 283 12.74 -28.01 1.10
C ALA A 283 12.62 -27.37 2.50
N ALA A 284 13.69 -27.46 3.31
CA ALA A 284 13.72 -26.82 4.63
C ALA A 284 13.59 -25.30 4.53
N SER A 285 14.28 -24.66 3.59
CA SER A 285 14.17 -23.21 3.35
C SER A 285 12.77 -22.81 2.91
N ALA A 286 12.11 -23.60 2.06
CA ALA A 286 10.73 -23.37 1.65
C ALA A 286 9.73 -23.53 2.82
N MET A 287 9.93 -24.52 3.70
CA MET A 287 9.12 -24.67 4.92
C MET A 287 9.30 -23.49 5.87
N ILE A 288 10.55 -23.05 6.11
CA ILE A 288 10.86 -21.88 6.94
C ILE A 288 10.21 -20.63 6.37
N LEU A 289 10.27 -20.44 5.04
CA LEU A 289 9.59 -19.34 4.35
C LEU A 289 8.08 -19.39 4.59
N GLY A 290 7.45 -20.55 4.40
CA GLY A 290 6.02 -20.74 4.61
C GLY A 290 5.58 -20.51 6.05
N LEU A 291 6.35 -20.99 7.03
CA LEU A 291 6.10 -20.78 8.46
C LEU A 291 6.22 -19.31 8.85
N GLY A 292 7.25 -18.61 8.36
CA GLY A 292 7.42 -17.18 8.56
C GLY A 292 6.23 -16.39 8.00
N ALA A 293 5.81 -16.70 6.77
CA ALA A 293 4.65 -16.07 6.14
C ALA A 293 3.36 -16.31 6.92
N LEU A 294 3.18 -17.52 7.45
CA LEU A 294 2.02 -17.86 8.28
C LEU A 294 2.01 -17.05 9.59
N LEU A 295 3.16 -16.95 10.27
CA LEU A 295 3.31 -16.16 11.49
C LEU A 295 3.05 -14.67 11.22
N THR A 296 3.54 -14.13 10.10
CA THR A 296 3.26 -12.76 9.67
C THR A 296 1.77 -12.54 9.40
N SER A 297 1.07 -13.51 8.81
CA SER A 297 -0.38 -13.42 8.56
C SER A 297 -1.20 -13.35 9.86
N PHE A 298 -0.83 -14.14 10.87
CA PHE A 298 -1.51 -14.17 12.17
C PHE A 298 -1.00 -13.14 13.18
N ALA A 299 -0.09 -12.26 12.77
CA ALA A 299 0.50 -11.27 13.67
C ALA A 299 -0.57 -10.32 14.25
N GLN A 300 -0.63 -10.30 15.58
CA GLN A 300 -1.47 -9.40 16.38
C GLN A 300 -0.66 -8.24 16.97
N THR A 301 0.65 -8.43 17.16
CA THR A 301 1.57 -7.41 17.68
C THR A 301 2.66 -7.10 16.66
N PHE A 302 3.21 -5.88 16.72
CA PHE A 302 4.30 -5.48 15.83
C PHE A 302 5.55 -6.38 16.01
N ALA A 303 5.86 -6.79 17.24
CA ALA A 303 6.97 -7.72 17.50
C ALA A 303 6.74 -9.07 16.82
N SER A 304 5.55 -9.66 16.94
CA SER A 304 5.22 -10.94 16.26
C SER A 304 5.31 -10.83 14.73
N PHE A 305 4.90 -9.68 14.17
CA PHE A 305 5.04 -9.40 12.75
C PHE A 305 6.51 -9.41 12.32
N ILE A 306 7.38 -8.71 13.06
CA ILE A 306 8.81 -8.64 12.78
C ILE A 306 9.48 -10.01 12.89
N VAL A 307 9.15 -10.80 13.92
CA VAL A 307 9.65 -12.18 14.04
C VAL A 307 9.25 -13.01 12.82
N GLY A 308 7.98 -12.95 12.38
CA GLY A 308 7.54 -13.62 11.16
C GLY A 308 8.31 -13.16 9.91
N ARG A 309 8.59 -11.86 9.78
CA ARG A 309 9.39 -11.31 8.67
C ARG A 309 10.83 -11.79 8.69
N ILE A 310 11.45 -11.88 9.86
CA ILE A 310 12.81 -12.43 10.03
C ILE A 310 12.82 -13.90 9.58
N ILE A 311 11.91 -14.74 10.08
CA ILE A 311 11.81 -16.16 9.70
C ILE A 311 11.60 -16.31 8.19
N THR A 312 10.68 -15.51 7.61
CA THR A 312 10.43 -15.51 6.16
C THR A 312 11.71 -15.16 5.39
N GLY A 313 12.51 -14.21 5.90
CA GLY A 313 13.75 -13.77 5.28
C GLY A 313 14.84 -14.85 5.29
N ILE A 314 14.97 -15.57 6.41
CA ILE A 314 15.88 -16.72 6.53
C ILE A 314 15.53 -17.79 5.49
N GLY A 315 14.23 -18.10 5.33
CA GLY A 315 13.76 -19.05 4.33
C GLY A 315 14.04 -18.58 2.89
N ALA A 316 13.79 -17.30 2.60
CA ALA A 316 14.01 -16.72 1.27
C ALA A 316 15.50 -16.70 0.88
N ALA A 317 16.41 -16.41 1.80
CA ALA A 317 17.85 -16.51 1.57
C ALA A 317 18.28 -17.92 1.13
N GLY A 318 17.76 -18.94 1.82
CA GLY A 318 18.06 -20.33 1.51
C GLY A 318 17.47 -20.78 0.18
N VAL A 319 16.21 -20.44 -0.12
CA VAL A 319 15.60 -20.77 -1.42
C VAL A 319 16.40 -20.16 -2.56
N PHE A 320 16.77 -18.88 -2.46
CA PHE A 320 17.54 -18.20 -3.49
C PHE A 320 18.94 -18.81 -3.68
N THR A 321 19.70 -18.94 -2.60
CA THR A 321 21.09 -19.42 -2.64
C THR A 321 21.18 -20.88 -3.09
N VAL A 322 20.33 -21.75 -2.54
CA VAL A 322 20.33 -23.19 -2.87
C VAL A 322 19.85 -23.44 -4.30
N SER A 323 18.89 -22.64 -4.82
CA SER A 323 18.45 -22.78 -6.22
C SER A 323 19.58 -22.55 -7.22
N ILE A 324 20.46 -21.56 -6.95
CA ILE A 324 21.63 -21.30 -7.80
C ILE A 324 22.60 -22.49 -7.73
N ILE A 325 22.83 -23.03 -6.54
CA ILE A 325 23.74 -24.17 -6.34
C ILE A 325 23.22 -25.41 -7.08
N VAL A 326 21.93 -25.73 -6.93
CA VAL A 326 21.27 -26.83 -7.66
C VAL A 326 21.43 -26.65 -9.17
N VAL A 327 21.22 -25.43 -9.69
CA VAL A 327 21.41 -25.15 -11.11
C VAL A 327 22.86 -25.37 -11.53
N LEU A 328 23.84 -24.91 -10.75
CA LEU A 328 25.26 -25.05 -11.07
C LEU A 328 25.73 -26.52 -11.06
N GLU A 329 25.18 -27.34 -10.16
CA GLU A 329 25.48 -28.77 -10.07
C GLU A 329 24.82 -29.57 -11.20
N LEU A 330 23.56 -29.25 -11.54
CA LEU A 330 22.80 -29.98 -12.57
C LEU A 330 23.17 -29.56 -14.00
N SER A 331 23.71 -28.35 -14.19
CA SER A 331 24.04 -27.84 -15.52
C SER A 331 25.50 -28.13 -15.91
N GLY A 332 25.66 -28.79 -17.06
CA GLY A 332 26.97 -28.97 -17.68
C GLY A 332 27.62 -27.61 -18.05
N PRO A 333 28.97 -27.53 -18.09
CA PRO A 333 29.70 -26.27 -18.27
C PRO A 333 29.20 -25.39 -19.43
N THR A 334 28.84 -26.01 -20.55
CA THR A 334 28.35 -25.36 -21.76
C THR A 334 26.91 -24.82 -21.67
N LYS A 335 26.06 -25.38 -20.81
CA LYS A 335 24.66 -24.96 -20.65
C LYS A 335 24.41 -24.09 -19.42
N ARG A 336 25.40 -23.94 -18.54
CA ARG A 336 25.33 -23.16 -17.28
C ARG A 336 24.74 -21.77 -17.47
N GLY A 337 25.29 -20.99 -18.40
CA GLY A 337 24.82 -19.62 -18.65
C GLY A 337 23.33 -19.54 -19.03
N ALA A 338 22.86 -20.46 -19.88
CA ALA A 338 21.47 -20.50 -20.31
C ALA A 338 20.51 -20.89 -19.16
N VAL A 339 20.87 -21.89 -18.35
CA VAL A 339 20.04 -22.34 -17.22
C VAL A 339 20.02 -21.28 -16.10
N ILE A 340 21.14 -20.63 -15.79
CA ILE A 340 21.20 -19.49 -14.86
C ILE A 340 20.35 -18.32 -15.39
N GLY A 341 20.38 -18.07 -16.69
CA GLY A 341 19.53 -17.08 -17.34
C GLY A 341 18.04 -17.38 -17.15
N LEU A 342 17.63 -18.64 -17.30
CA LEU A 342 16.25 -19.09 -17.06
C LEU A 342 15.85 -18.94 -15.59
N LEU A 343 16.73 -19.32 -14.65
CA LEU A 343 16.52 -19.14 -13.22
C LEU A 343 16.29 -17.67 -12.86
N ASN A 344 17.19 -16.78 -13.31
CA ASN A 344 17.06 -15.35 -13.08
C ASN A 344 15.80 -14.77 -13.74
N SER A 345 15.44 -15.24 -14.95
CA SER A 345 14.20 -14.84 -15.62
C SER A 345 12.97 -15.24 -14.81
N GLY A 346 12.94 -16.46 -14.27
CA GLY A 346 11.86 -16.94 -13.40
C GLY A 346 11.71 -16.09 -12.13
N PHE A 347 12.83 -15.77 -11.47
CA PHE A 347 12.85 -14.84 -10.32
C PHE A 347 12.26 -13.48 -10.69
N THR A 348 12.73 -12.92 -11.80
CA THR A 348 12.34 -11.61 -12.30
C THR A 348 10.86 -11.56 -12.73
N VAL A 349 10.33 -12.62 -13.35
CA VAL A 349 8.89 -12.77 -13.61
C VAL A 349 8.11 -12.86 -12.29
N GLY A 350 8.60 -13.66 -11.34
CA GLY A 350 7.99 -13.80 -10.02
C GLY A 350 7.85 -12.46 -9.28
N VAL A 351 8.87 -11.59 -9.33
CA VAL A 351 8.81 -10.24 -8.75
C VAL A 351 7.71 -9.39 -9.42
N ALA A 352 7.62 -9.40 -10.75
CA ALA A 352 6.62 -8.61 -11.47
C ALA A 352 5.19 -9.12 -11.25
N VAL A 353 4.99 -10.44 -11.33
CA VAL A 353 3.69 -11.08 -11.08
C VAL A 353 3.28 -10.88 -9.63
N GLY A 354 4.19 -11.11 -8.68
CA GLY A 354 3.94 -10.95 -7.26
C GLY A 354 3.51 -9.52 -6.90
N ALA A 355 4.21 -8.50 -7.39
CA ALA A 355 3.85 -7.10 -7.16
C ALA A 355 2.47 -6.74 -7.77
N THR A 356 2.19 -7.23 -8.98
CA THR A 356 0.92 -6.98 -9.68
C THR A 356 -0.26 -7.65 -8.97
N VAL A 357 -0.11 -8.94 -8.63
CA VAL A 357 -1.14 -9.73 -7.93
C VAL A 357 -1.38 -9.17 -6.53
N ALA A 358 -0.33 -8.86 -5.77
CA ALA A 358 -0.45 -8.24 -4.46
C ALA A 358 -1.18 -6.89 -4.56
N GLY A 359 -0.80 -6.03 -5.52
CA GLY A 359 -1.48 -4.76 -5.76
C GLY A 359 -2.97 -4.92 -6.14
N ALA A 360 -3.32 -5.94 -6.92
CA ALA A 360 -4.71 -6.22 -7.31
C ALA A 360 -5.57 -6.75 -6.15
N LEU A 361 -4.97 -7.54 -5.26
CA LEU A 361 -5.68 -8.25 -4.20
C LEU A 361 -5.69 -7.52 -2.85
N VAL A 362 -4.71 -6.65 -2.57
CA VAL A 362 -4.56 -6.00 -1.24
C VAL A 362 -5.82 -5.26 -0.79
N ASN A 363 -6.52 -4.58 -1.71
CA ASN A 363 -7.75 -3.84 -1.40
C ASN A 363 -8.98 -4.74 -1.25
N LYS A 364 -8.93 -5.99 -1.75
CA LYS A 364 -10.07 -6.93 -1.74
C LYS A 364 -10.03 -7.88 -0.56
N VAL A 365 -8.86 -8.47 -0.29
CA VAL A 365 -8.69 -9.52 0.74
C VAL A 365 -7.82 -9.08 1.92
N GLY A 366 -7.25 -7.87 1.86
CA GLY A 366 -6.34 -7.36 2.87
C GLY A 366 -4.92 -7.95 2.79
N TRP A 367 -3.99 -7.34 3.54
CA TRP A 367 -2.57 -7.74 3.51
C TRP A 367 -2.30 -9.10 4.19
N ARG A 368 -3.12 -9.50 5.17
CA ARG A 368 -2.94 -10.79 5.88
C ARG A 368 -3.10 -11.98 4.93
N ALA A 369 -4.15 -11.96 4.11
CA ALA A 369 -4.40 -12.99 3.11
C ALA A 369 -3.25 -13.12 2.10
N LEU A 370 -2.57 -12.01 1.75
CA LEU A 370 -1.41 -12.05 0.86
C LEU A 370 -0.24 -12.85 1.45
N PHE A 371 -0.03 -12.81 2.76
CA PHE A 371 0.97 -13.64 3.43
C PHE A 371 0.50 -15.08 3.57
N TRP A 372 -0.78 -15.27 3.91
CA TRP A 372 -1.35 -16.62 4.03
C TRP A 372 -1.27 -17.41 2.73
N MET A 373 -1.53 -16.78 1.57
CA MET A 373 -1.43 -17.42 0.25
C MET A 373 0.00 -17.85 -0.13
N GLN A 374 1.04 -17.25 0.45
CA GLN A 374 2.43 -17.62 0.17
C GLN A 374 2.79 -18.97 0.81
N THR A 375 2.20 -19.29 1.96
CA THR A 375 2.48 -20.55 2.69
C THR A 375 2.19 -21.80 1.87
N PRO A 376 0.98 -22.04 1.31
CA PRO A 376 0.71 -23.23 0.51
C PRO A 376 1.57 -23.28 -0.75
N LEU A 377 1.84 -22.14 -1.39
CA LEU A 377 2.73 -22.08 -2.56
C LEU A 377 4.16 -22.51 -2.20
N ALA A 378 4.69 -22.02 -1.07
CA ALA A 378 6.01 -22.40 -0.59
C ALA A 378 6.08 -23.90 -0.26
N VAL A 379 5.03 -24.44 0.38
CA VAL A 379 4.98 -25.86 0.74
C VAL A 379 4.94 -26.75 -0.50
N VAL A 380 4.06 -26.44 -1.45
CA VAL A 380 3.92 -27.21 -2.70
C VAL A 380 5.19 -27.11 -3.54
N ALA A 381 5.77 -25.93 -3.70
CA ALA A 381 7.02 -25.75 -4.45
C ALA A 381 8.20 -26.48 -3.77
N GLY A 382 8.31 -26.38 -2.44
CA GLY A 382 9.34 -27.08 -1.67
C GLY A 382 9.22 -28.60 -1.79
N ALA A 383 8.00 -29.14 -1.70
CA ALA A 383 7.73 -30.57 -1.88
C ALA A 383 8.05 -31.01 -3.33
N ALA A 384 7.60 -30.25 -4.33
CA ALA A 384 7.88 -30.55 -5.73
C ALA A 384 9.40 -30.61 -6.00
N LEU A 385 10.15 -29.63 -5.50
CA LEU A 385 11.62 -29.60 -5.65
C LEU A 385 12.31 -30.73 -4.88
N TYR A 386 11.81 -31.08 -3.69
CA TYR A 386 12.33 -32.21 -2.91
C TYR A 386 12.26 -33.54 -3.67
N PHE A 387 11.14 -33.79 -4.35
CA PHE A 387 10.93 -35.01 -5.14
C PHE A 387 11.58 -34.95 -6.53
N ALA A 388 11.68 -33.76 -7.13
CA ALA A 388 12.28 -33.60 -8.46
C ALA A 388 13.81 -33.65 -8.44
N ILE A 389 14.46 -33.21 -7.35
CA ILE A 389 15.93 -33.21 -7.25
C ILE A 389 16.43 -34.64 -6.91
N PRO A 390 17.27 -35.26 -7.75
CA PRO A 390 17.69 -36.64 -7.54
C PRO A 390 18.51 -36.85 -6.24
N THR A 391 18.30 -37.98 -5.57
CA THR A 391 18.95 -38.36 -4.29
C THR A 391 20.46 -38.49 -4.36
N GLN A 392 20.98 -38.83 -5.54
CA GLN A 392 22.41 -39.00 -5.80
C GLN A 392 23.22 -37.70 -5.80
N PHE A 393 22.56 -36.54 -5.78
CA PHE A 393 23.19 -35.25 -5.52
C PHE A 393 23.37 -35.07 -4.01
N SER A 394 24.40 -35.73 -3.47
CA SER A 394 24.77 -35.65 -2.05
C SER A 394 26.26 -35.35 -1.93
N ALA A 395 26.56 -34.15 -1.42
CA ALA A 395 27.82 -33.72 -0.81
C ALA A 395 29.10 -34.36 -1.37
N ALA A 396 29.73 -33.72 -2.36
CA ALA A 396 31.07 -34.04 -2.85
C ALA A 396 32.20 -33.94 -1.78
N ARG A 397 31.88 -33.79 -0.49
CA ARG A 397 32.85 -33.68 0.61
C ARG A 397 32.52 -34.42 1.90
N GLY A 398 31.40 -35.15 2.00
CA GLY A 398 31.05 -35.81 3.27
C GLY A 398 30.45 -37.18 3.06
N ASN A 399 31.15 -38.23 3.54
CA ASN A 399 30.59 -39.58 3.67
C ASN A 399 29.18 -39.47 4.27
N SER A 400 28.17 -40.01 3.58
CA SER A 400 26.76 -39.97 4.01
C SER A 400 26.51 -40.62 5.38
N LYS A 401 27.53 -41.32 5.92
CA LYS A 401 27.55 -41.99 7.23
C LYS A 401 28.04 -41.11 8.39
N GLU A 402 28.53 -39.89 8.16
CA GLU A 402 28.94 -39.02 9.28
C GLU A 402 27.74 -38.43 10.02
N SER A 403 27.77 -38.51 11.36
CA SER A 403 26.75 -37.95 12.25
C SER A 403 26.55 -36.45 11.99
N ILE A 404 25.29 -35.99 11.98
CA ILE A 404 24.88 -34.60 11.76
C ILE A 404 25.64 -33.65 12.69
N TRP A 405 25.85 -34.06 13.95
CA TRP A 405 26.59 -33.29 14.95
C TRP A 405 28.05 -33.07 14.59
N LYS A 406 28.69 -34.05 13.94
CA LYS A 406 30.08 -33.93 13.49
C LYS A 406 30.20 -32.95 12.32
N LYS A 407 29.25 -32.96 11.38
CA LYS A 407 29.15 -31.98 10.29
C LYS A 407 28.87 -30.57 10.78
N LEU A 408 28.05 -30.42 11.82
CA LEU A 408 27.82 -29.13 12.45
C LEU A 408 29.04 -28.65 13.25
N GLY A 409 29.82 -29.56 13.83
CA GLY A 409 31.04 -29.23 14.57
C GLY A 409 32.17 -28.64 13.70
N THR A 410 32.15 -28.84 12.38
CA THR A 410 33.14 -28.26 11.45
C THR A 410 32.82 -26.84 11.02
N LEU A 411 31.66 -26.29 11.41
CA LEU A 411 31.27 -24.93 11.06
C LEU A 411 32.05 -23.89 11.86
N ASP A 412 32.48 -22.84 11.17
CA ASP A 412 33.01 -21.64 11.80
C ASP A 412 31.89 -20.78 12.41
N TYR A 413 31.50 -21.12 13.65
CA TYR A 413 30.46 -20.39 14.38
C TYR A 413 30.86 -18.96 14.71
N LEU A 414 32.15 -18.70 14.95
CA LEU A 414 32.64 -17.35 15.25
C LEU A 414 32.54 -16.46 14.01
N GLY A 415 32.96 -16.97 12.84
CA GLY A 415 32.80 -16.29 11.56
C GLY A 415 31.34 -16.07 11.22
N ALA A 416 30.49 -17.08 11.37
CA ALA A 416 29.06 -16.98 11.11
C ALA A 416 28.38 -15.91 12.00
N LEU A 417 28.70 -15.89 13.29
CA LEU A 417 28.15 -14.93 14.25
C LEU A 417 28.63 -13.50 13.93
N THR A 418 29.93 -13.31 13.77
CA THR A 418 30.53 -11.98 13.52
C THR A 418 30.06 -11.39 12.18
N LEU A 419 29.93 -12.22 11.14
CA LEU A 419 29.35 -11.82 9.85
C LEU A 419 27.88 -11.40 9.99
N THR A 420 27.08 -12.24 10.65
CA THR A 420 25.64 -11.99 10.83
C THR A 420 25.42 -10.71 11.63
N VAL A 421 26.08 -10.56 12.77
CA VAL A 421 25.99 -9.38 13.64
C VAL A 421 26.48 -8.14 12.90
N GLY A 422 27.59 -8.23 12.18
CA GLY A 422 28.12 -7.13 11.37
C GLY A 422 27.11 -6.63 10.34
N ILE A 423 26.52 -7.53 9.55
CA ILE A 423 25.52 -7.17 8.53
C ILE A 423 24.25 -6.61 9.18
N VAL A 424 23.76 -7.21 10.27
CA VAL A 424 22.54 -6.74 10.97
C VAL A 424 22.74 -5.32 11.52
N LEU A 425 23.87 -5.06 12.18
CA LEU A 425 24.17 -3.74 12.74
C LEU A 425 24.34 -2.69 11.64
N LEU A 426 25.04 -3.03 10.56
CA LEU A 426 25.25 -2.14 9.42
C LEU A 426 23.92 -1.75 8.76
N LEU A 427 23.11 -2.74 8.42
CA LEU A 427 21.86 -2.51 7.70
C LEU A 427 20.77 -1.88 8.57
N SER A 428 20.71 -2.22 9.86
CA SER A 428 19.79 -1.57 10.79
C SER A 428 20.13 -0.08 10.97
N ALA A 429 21.42 0.27 11.03
CA ALA A 429 21.87 1.65 11.10
C ALA A 429 21.49 2.44 9.84
N LEU A 430 21.80 1.88 8.66
CA LEU A 430 21.60 2.57 7.39
C LEU A 430 20.12 2.65 6.97
N SER A 431 19.30 1.69 7.43
CA SER A 431 17.85 1.71 7.25
C SER A 431 17.12 2.66 8.20
N ASN A 432 17.81 3.28 9.16
CA ASN A 432 17.17 4.18 10.11
C ASN A 432 16.56 5.39 9.36
N PRO A 433 15.26 5.65 9.55
CA PRO A 433 14.55 6.63 8.74
C PRO A 433 14.75 8.09 9.21
N ARG A 434 15.45 8.31 10.34
CA ARG A 434 15.69 9.63 10.91
C ARG A 434 17.16 10.04 10.79
N ARG A 435 18.03 9.31 11.47
CA ARG A 435 19.48 9.58 11.49
C ARG A 435 20.23 8.26 11.53
N ILE A 436 21.38 8.23 10.88
CA ILE A 436 22.25 7.06 10.92
C ILE A 436 22.90 7.01 12.31
N PRO A 437 22.62 5.99 13.14
CA PRO A 437 23.27 5.86 14.44
C PRO A 437 24.73 5.42 14.25
N ILE A 438 25.66 6.18 14.81
CA ILE A 438 27.11 5.97 14.61
C ILE A 438 27.59 4.72 15.36
N LEU A 439 27.05 4.44 16.56
CA LEU A 439 27.45 3.31 17.39
C LEU A 439 27.27 1.94 16.68
N PRO A 440 26.09 1.60 16.13
CA PRO A 440 25.92 0.38 15.34
C PRO A 440 26.84 0.32 14.12
N ILE A 441 27.19 1.45 13.48
CA ILE A 441 28.19 1.44 12.40
C ILE A 441 29.56 1.04 12.94
N ILE A 442 30.04 1.65 14.01
CA ILE A 442 31.34 1.32 14.61
C ILE A 442 31.37 -0.17 14.97
N PHE A 443 30.36 -0.67 15.67
CA PHE A 443 30.28 -2.09 16.03
C PHE A 443 30.15 -3.01 14.80
N SER A 444 29.47 -2.58 13.73
CA SER A 444 29.42 -3.34 12.48
C SER A 444 30.79 -3.43 11.81
N VAL A 445 31.56 -2.34 11.79
CA VAL A 445 32.92 -2.32 11.23
C VAL A 445 33.84 -3.22 12.03
N ILE A 446 33.76 -3.15 13.37
CA ILE A 446 34.52 -4.05 14.26
C ILE A 446 34.13 -5.51 13.99
N ALA A 447 32.84 -5.84 13.97
CA ALA A 447 32.37 -7.21 13.75
C ALA A 447 32.78 -7.76 12.36
N LEU A 448 32.66 -6.95 11.30
CA LEU A 448 33.09 -7.34 9.95
C LEU A 448 34.62 -7.46 9.85
N ALA A 449 35.38 -6.60 10.54
CA ALA A 449 36.83 -6.73 10.62
C ALA A 449 37.23 -8.01 11.38
N THR A 450 36.58 -8.31 12.50
CA THR A 450 36.77 -9.57 13.24
C THR A 450 36.42 -10.77 12.38
N PHE A 451 35.34 -10.70 11.59
CA PHE A 451 35.00 -11.75 10.63
C PHE A 451 36.12 -11.98 9.62
N VAL A 452 36.63 -10.92 8.98
CA VAL A 452 37.73 -11.03 8.00
C VAL A 452 38.99 -11.63 8.65
N LEU A 453 39.36 -11.18 9.85
CA LEU A 453 40.52 -11.71 10.57
C LEU A 453 40.33 -13.19 10.95
N ASN A 454 39.13 -13.56 11.41
CA ASN A 454 38.81 -14.95 11.73
C ASN A 454 38.91 -15.83 10.48
N GLU A 455 38.35 -15.39 9.37
CA GLU A 455 38.37 -16.12 8.09
C GLU A 455 39.78 -16.28 7.52
N MET A 456 40.65 -15.30 7.74
CA MET A 456 42.03 -15.30 7.24
C MET A 456 42.99 -16.13 8.10
N TYR A 457 42.81 -16.17 9.41
CA TYR A 457 43.81 -16.70 10.34
C TYR A 457 43.34 -17.86 11.22
N LEU A 458 42.05 -17.94 11.56
CA LEU A 458 41.54 -18.92 12.54
C LEU A 458 40.65 -20.01 11.90
N ALA A 459 39.89 -19.68 10.86
CA ALA A 459 38.89 -20.56 10.28
C ALA A 459 39.53 -21.77 9.59
N THR A 460 39.24 -22.97 10.08
CA THR A 460 39.67 -24.23 9.46
C THR A 460 38.87 -24.55 8.19
N ASP A 461 37.58 -24.19 8.17
CA ASP A 461 36.70 -24.35 7.02
C ASP A 461 35.91 -23.04 6.74
N PRO A 462 36.51 -22.08 6.02
CA PRO A 462 35.94 -20.74 5.83
C PRO A 462 34.55 -20.76 5.15
N ILE A 463 33.70 -19.82 5.54
CA ILE A 463 32.38 -19.55 4.95
C ILE A 463 32.51 -18.96 3.54
N ILE A 464 33.43 -18.00 3.38
CA ILE A 464 33.79 -17.33 2.14
C ILE A 464 35.21 -17.77 1.77
N PRO A 465 35.42 -18.39 0.59
CA PRO A 465 36.75 -18.83 0.18
C PRO A 465 37.67 -17.63 -0.09
N VAL A 466 38.32 -17.12 0.96
CA VAL A 466 39.23 -15.96 0.94
C VAL A 466 40.41 -16.15 0.01
N THR A 467 40.80 -17.39 -0.27
CA THR A 467 41.83 -17.73 -1.26
C THR A 467 41.47 -17.21 -2.65
N LEU A 468 40.20 -17.26 -3.06
CA LEU A 468 39.74 -16.72 -4.35
C LEU A 468 39.64 -15.20 -4.33
N LEU A 469 39.31 -14.60 -3.17
CA LEU A 469 39.28 -13.14 -3.02
C LEU A 469 40.67 -12.50 -2.98
N LYS A 470 41.75 -13.28 -2.87
CA LYS A 470 43.12 -12.78 -3.11
C LYS A 470 43.35 -12.43 -4.59
N SER A 471 42.61 -13.05 -5.51
CA SER A 471 42.67 -12.67 -6.92
C SER A 471 42.01 -11.31 -7.11
N ARG A 472 42.80 -10.36 -7.63
CA ARG A 472 42.38 -8.98 -7.91
C ARG A 472 41.13 -8.93 -8.80
N GLY A 473 41.08 -9.79 -9.82
CA GLY A 473 39.95 -9.91 -10.74
C GLY A 473 38.65 -10.36 -10.04
N MET A 474 38.75 -11.35 -9.16
CA MET A 474 37.61 -11.88 -8.40
C MET A 474 37.12 -10.86 -7.37
N ALA A 475 38.02 -10.28 -6.58
CA ALA A 475 37.66 -9.31 -5.53
C ALA A 475 36.90 -8.10 -6.09
N PHE A 476 37.45 -7.46 -7.13
CA PHE A 476 36.82 -6.30 -7.75
C PHE A 476 35.52 -6.66 -8.48
N THR A 477 35.44 -7.84 -9.10
CA THR A 477 34.18 -8.29 -9.72
C THR A 477 33.08 -8.48 -8.67
N CYS A 478 33.39 -9.11 -7.53
CA CYS A 478 32.44 -9.28 -6.43
C CYS A 478 32.00 -7.93 -5.85
N LEU A 479 32.94 -7.04 -5.55
CA LEU A 479 32.66 -5.71 -5.00
C LEU A 479 31.82 -4.87 -5.98
N GLY A 480 32.24 -4.81 -7.25
CA GLY A 480 31.54 -4.09 -8.31
C GLY A 480 30.12 -4.59 -8.50
N THR A 481 29.92 -5.90 -8.45
CA THR A 481 28.60 -6.52 -8.58
C THR A 481 27.69 -6.20 -7.41
N VAL A 482 28.19 -6.15 -6.17
CA VAL A 482 27.39 -5.78 -4.99
C VAL A 482 26.83 -4.36 -5.13
N GLY A 483 27.68 -3.37 -5.42
CA GLY A 483 27.21 -1.99 -5.56
C GLY A 483 26.30 -1.79 -6.79
N PHE A 484 26.60 -2.48 -7.89
CA PHE A 484 25.78 -2.43 -9.10
C PHE A 484 24.38 -3.01 -8.87
N MET A 485 24.30 -4.20 -8.23
CA MET A 485 23.02 -4.82 -7.87
C MET A 485 22.28 -3.99 -6.81
N MET A 486 22.99 -3.43 -5.84
CA MET A 486 22.42 -2.52 -4.85
C MET A 486 21.67 -1.34 -5.51
N ALA A 487 22.28 -0.68 -6.50
CA ALA A 487 21.64 0.38 -7.28
C ALA A 487 20.45 -0.13 -8.12
N ARG A 488 20.55 -1.33 -8.71
CA ARG A 488 19.46 -1.97 -9.45
C ARG A 488 18.24 -2.23 -8.57
N TRP A 489 18.44 -2.68 -7.34
CA TRP A 489 17.35 -2.97 -6.42
C TRP A 489 16.60 -1.70 -5.99
N SER A 490 17.24 -0.53 -5.93
CA SER A 490 16.54 0.74 -5.75
C SER A 490 15.48 1.00 -6.83
N VAL A 491 15.74 0.61 -8.09
CA VAL A 491 14.72 0.69 -9.15
C VAL A 491 13.56 -0.25 -8.87
N LEU A 492 13.83 -1.52 -8.54
CA LEU A 492 12.78 -2.51 -8.28
C LEU A 492 11.85 -2.13 -7.13
N PHE A 493 12.38 -1.51 -6.07
CA PHE A 493 11.57 -1.15 -4.90
C PHE A 493 10.84 0.18 -5.03
N PHE A 494 11.44 1.19 -5.68
CA PHE A 494 10.92 2.56 -5.64
C PHE A 494 10.21 3.01 -6.92
N THR A 495 10.34 2.27 -8.02
CA THR A 495 9.55 2.53 -9.23
C THR A 495 8.04 2.34 -9.03
N PRO A 496 7.54 1.29 -8.32
CA PRO A 496 6.12 1.20 -7.99
C PRO A 496 5.66 2.38 -7.12
N THR A 497 6.49 2.82 -6.17
CA THR A 497 6.24 4.00 -5.32
C THR A 497 6.07 5.26 -6.17
N TYR A 498 6.89 5.47 -7.21
CA TYR A 498 6.70 6.55 -8.17
C TYR A 498 5.33 6.51 -8.83
N THR A 499 4.95 5.38 -9.42
CA THR A 499 3.65 5.27 -10.08
C THR A 499 2.47 5.43 -9.12
N LEU A 500 2.62 5.00 -7.88
CA LEU A 500 1.55 5.05 -6.88
C LEU A 500 1.38 6.47 -6.31
N ALA A 501 2.47 7.07 -5.81
CA ALA A 501 2.41 8.38 -5.14
C ALA A 501 2.43 9.57 -6.11
N VAL A 502 3.28 9.52 -7.14
CA VAL A 502 3.46 10.65 -8.07
C VAL A 502 2.46 10.59 -9.23
N ARG A 503 2.28 9.40 -9.84
CA ARG A 503 1.34 9.24 -10.97
C ARG A 503 -0.10 8.94 -10.55
N GLY A 504 -0.33 8.51 -9.32
CA GLY A 504 -1.65 8.14 -8.84
C GLY A 504 -2.24 6.91 -9.55
N TRP A 505 -1.40 6.01 -10.07
CA TRP A 505 -1.86 4.78 -10.71
C TRP A 505 -2.49 3.83 -9.70
N ALA A 506 -3.43 3.01 -10.17
CA ALA A 506 -3.99 1.94 -9.35
C ALA A 506 -2.89 0.97 -8.87
N PRO A 507 -2.97 0.38 -7.66
CA PRO A 507 -1.91 -0.45 -7.11
C PRO A 507 -1.47 -1.63 -8.00
N ALA A 508 -2.40 -2.27 -8.71
CA ALA A 508 -2.07 -3.34 -9.67
C ALA A 508 -1.21 -2.82 -10.84
N ALA A 509 -1.57 -1.67 -11.41
CA ALA A 509 -0.83 -1.02 -12.49
C ALA A 509 0.55 -0.50 -12.00
N ALA A 510 0.63 -0.04 -10.75
CA ALA A 510 1.88 0.34 -10.13
C ALA A 510 2.83 -0.86 -9.94
N GLY A 511 2.29 -2.06 -9.67
CA GLY A 511 3.08 -3.30 -9.66
C GLY A 511 3.53 -3.73 -11.06
N SER A 512 2.65 -3.62 -12.07
CA SER A 512 2.93 -4.08 -13.43
C SER A 512 4.02 -3.29 -14.15
N ILE A 513 4.36 -2.09 -13.68
CA ILE A 513 5.48 -1.31 -14.26
C ILE A 513 6.81 -2.08 -14.21
N LEU A 514 6.97 -2.99 -13.24
CA LEU A 514 8.16 -3.82 -13.12
C LEU A 514 8.34 -4.77 -14.30
N ILE A 515 7.26 -5.11 -15.03
CA ILE A 515 7.32 -5.96 -16.24
C ILE A 515 8.29 -5.37 -17.26
N ALA A 516 8.33 -4.03 -17.43
CA ALA A 516 9.19 -3.40 -18.42
C ALA A 516 10.68 -3.61 -18.13
N THR A 517 11.12 -3.27 -16.91
CA THR A 517 12.53 -3.47 -16.50
C THR A 517 12.92 -4.95 -16.44
N ASN A 518 11.97 -5.81 -16.12
CA ASN A 518 12.17 -7.24 -16.02
C ASN A 518 12.24 -7.92 -17.40
N GLY A 519 11.41 -7.48 -18.35
CA GLY A 519 11.47 -7.88 -19.75
C GLY A 519 12.76 -7.41 -20.42
N GLY A 520 13.18 -6.17 -20.14
CA GLY A 520 14.46 -5.65 -20.58
C GLY A 520 15.62 -6.49 -20.05
N PHE A 521 15.60 -6.82 -18.76
CA PHE A 521 16.60 -7.68 -18.13
C PHE A 521 16.73 -9.06 -18.77
N ALA A 522 15.61 -9.75 -19.00
CA ALA A 522 15.62 -11.03 -19.68
C ALA A 522 16.19 -10.90 -21.11
N LEU A 523 15.70 -9.92 -21.88
CA LEU A 523 16.13 -9.72 -23.27
C LEU A 523 17.61 -9.36 -23.37
N GLY A 524 18.09 -8.43 -22.54
CA GLY A 524 19.50 -8.02 -22.53
C GLY A 524 20.44 -9.18 -22.21
N GLY A 525 20.03 -10.06 -21.29
CA GLY A 525 20.80 -11.25 -20.98
C GLY A 525 20.83 -12.27 -22.13
N ILE A 526 19.68 -12.53 -22.75
CA ILE A 526 19.57 -13.43 -23.91
C ILE A 526 20.38 -12.91 -25.09
N LEU A 527 20.24 -11.62 -25.42
CA LEU A 527 20.92 -11.02 -26.56
C LEU A 527 22.44 -11.14 -26.45
N VAL A 528 23.00 -10.81 -25.29
CA VAL A 528 24.43 -10.91 -25.03
C VAL A 528 24.90 -12.37 -24.99
N GLY A 529 24.18 -13.22 -24.25
CA GLY A 529 24.57 -14.62 -24.07
C GLY A 529 24.52 -15.44 -25.37
N VAL A 530 23.49 -15.25 -26.20
CA VAL A 530 23.30 -16.02 -27.43
C VAL A 530 24.10 -15.45 -28.60
N PHE A 531 24.07 -14.13 -28.81
CA PHE A 531 24.63 -13.54 -30.02
C PHE A 531 26.07 -13.05 -29.87
N HIS A 532 26.52 -12.66 -28.68
CA HIS A 532 27.83 -12.04 -28.50
C HIS A 532 28.86 -12.95 -27.80
N ILE A 533 28.48 -13.62 -26.71
CA ILE A 533 29.36 -14.54 -25.98
C ILE A 533 29.44 -15.89 -26.71
N ARG A 534 30.06 -15.90 -27.89
CA ARG A 534 30.24 -17.10 -28.73
C ARG A 534 31.68 -17.60 -28.80
N ARG A 535 32.61 -16.90 -28.15
CA ARG A 535 34.04 -17.21 -28.15
C ARG A 535 34.58 -17.22 -26.72
N GLN A 536 35.64 -17.99 -26.52
CA GLN A 536 36.47 -17.88 -25.32
C GLN A 536 37.36 -16.64 -25.46
N GLY A 537 37.47 -15.83 -24.41
CA GLY A 537 38.28 -14.62 -24.40
C GLY A 537 37.81 -13.57 -23.40
N SER A 538 38.56 -12.47 -23.33
CA SER A 538 38.25 -11.35 -22.45
C SER A 538 37.04 -10.56 -22.97
N PHE A 539 36.04 -10.40 -22.12
CA PHE A 539 34.85 -9.57 -22.36
C PHE A 539 34.91 -8.25 -21.56
N TYR A 540 36.12 -7.81 -21.19
CA TYR A 540 36.35 -6.63 -20.37
C TYR A 540 35.73 -5.35 -20.97
N ILE A 541 36.04 -5.00 -22.23
CA ILE A 541 35.52 -3.76 -22.85
C ILE A 541 33.98 -3.76 -22.90
N PRO A 542 33.30 -4.80 -23.43
CA PRO A 542 31.84 -4.87 -23.37
C PRO A 542 31.27 -4.79 -21.95
N CYS A 543 31.94 -5.43 -20.97
CA CYS A 543 31.54 -5.37 -19.57
C CYS A 543 31.58 -3.93 -19.04
N VAL A 544 32.69 -3.20 -19.23
CA VAL A 544 32.84 -1.82 -18.77
C VAL A 544 31.87 -0.87 -19.47
N ILE A 545 31.64 -1.03 -20.78
CA ILE A 545 30.67 -0.22 -21.53
C ILE A 545 29.27 -0.38 -20.94
N VAL A 546 28.81 -1.61 -20.71
CA VAL A 546 27.46 -1.84 -20.17
C VAL A 546 27.35 -1.33 -18.73
N TYR A 547 28.41 -1.49 -17.93
CA TYR A 547 28.48 -0.88 -16.59
C TYR A 547 28.35 0.64 -16.64
N LEU A 548 28.96 1.28 -17.65
CA LEU A 548 28.89 2.73 -17.85
C LEU A 548 27.50 3.19 -18.35
N LEU A 549 26.80 2.38 -19.15
CA LEU A 549 25.44 2.71 -19.63
C LEU A 549 24.40 2.72 -18.49
N PHE A 550 24.57 1.85 -17.50
CA PHE A 550 23.64 1.72 -16.38
C PHE A 550 23.39 3.02 -15.58
N PRO A 551 24.40 3.76 -15.08
CA PRO A 551 24.17 5.04 -14.38
C PRO A 551 23.46 6.08 -15.24
N PHE A 552 23.68 6.13 -16.56
CA PHE A 552 22.92 7.03 -17.44
C PHE A 552 21.43 6.70 -17.45
N THR A 553 21.07 5.42 -17.45
CA THR A 553 19.65 5.02 -17.34
C THR A 553 19.06 5.42 -15.99
N LEU A 554 19.83 5.34 -14.89
CA LEU A 554 19.39 5.79 -13.56
C LEU A 554 19.19 7.30 -13.49
N VAL A 555 20.09 8.09 -14.08
CA VAL A 555 19.93 9.55 -14.19
C VAL A 555 18.67 9.87 -14.99
N GLY A 556 18.43 9.22 -16.12
CA GLY A 556 17.22 9.42 -16.90
C GLY A 556 15.95 9.07 -16.09
N ILE A 557 15.96 7.96 -15.34
CA ILE A 557 14.84 7.57 -14.46
C ILE A 557 14.63 8.65 -13.39
N ALA A 558 15.69 9.18 -12.80
CA ALA A 558 15.62 10.26 -11.82
C ALA A 558 14.97 11.53 -12.39
N LEU A 559 15.36 11.93 -13.61
CA LEU A 559 14.84 13.12 -14.30
C LEU A 559 13.38 12.94 -14.74
N LEU A 560 12.99 11.73 -15.15
CA LEU A 560 11.63 11.41 -15.55
C LEU A 560 10.69 11.06 -14.38
N SER A 561 11.19 10.97 -13.15
CA SER A 561 10.39 10.69 -11.94
C SER A 561 9.57 11.91 -11.48
N THR A 562 8.82 12.51 -12.40
CA THR A 562 7.91 13.64 -12.17
C THR A 562 6.49 13.32 -12.65
N ALA A 563 5.50 14.06 -12.14
CA ALA A 563 4.09 13.92 -12.51
C ALA A 563 3.83 14.34 -13.96
N LYS A 564 4.63 15.26 -14.50
CA LYS A 564 4.50 15.81 -15.87
C LYS A 564 5.18 14.97 -16.94
N ALA A 565 6.09 14.06 -16.57
CA ALA A 565 6.83 13.25 -17.53
C ALA A 565 5.93 12.35 -18.39
N SER A 566 6.40 11.96 -19.58
CA SER A 566 5.68 10.97 -20.39
C SER A 566 5.81 9.57 -19.78
N SER A 567 4.68 8.88 -19.57
CA SER A 567 4.67 7.51 -19.06
C SER A 567 5.32 6.52 -20.02
N SER A 568 5.13 6.67 -21.34
CA SER A 568 5.71 5.77 -22.33
C SER A 568 7.23 5.88 -22.35
N LEU A 569 7.76 7.10 -22.25
CA LEU A 569 9.19 7.35 -22.18
C LEU A 569 9.80 6.76 -20.89
N TYR A 570 9.11 6.90 -19.75
CA TYR A 570 9.55 6.30 -18.49
C TYR A 570 9.58 4.77 -18.56
N ILE A 571 8.53 4.14 -19.12
CA ILE A 571 8.46 2.68 -19.34
C ILE A 571 9.58 2.21 -20.27
N LEU A 572 9.81 2.91 -21.39
CA LEU A 572 10.90 2.59 -22.32
C LEU A 572 12.26 2.67 -21.61
N LEU A 573 12.49 3.69 -20.80
CA LEU A 573 13.74 3.84 -20.09
C LEU A 573 13.93 2.76 -19.01
N LEU A 574 12.85 2.35 -18.33
CA LEU A 574 12.90 1.21 -17.42
C LEU A 574 13.26 -0.10 -18.14
N PHE A 575 12.73 -0.30 -19.34
CA PHE A 575 13.10 -1.43 -20.20
C PHE A 575 14.57 -1.37 -20.58
N LEU A 576 15.09 -0.22 -20.99
CA LEU A 576 16.53 -0.03 -21.29
C LEU A 576 17.41 -0.21 -20.05
N ASN A 577 16.97 0.26 -18.89
CA ASN A 577 17.64 0.01 -17.61
C ASN A 577 17.70 -1.50 -17.31
N GLY A 578 16.60 -2.22 -17.52
CA GLY A 578 16.58 -3.68 -17.46
C GLY A 578 17.60 -4.31 -18.39
N LEU A 579 17.58 -3.90 -19.67
CA LEU A 579 18.44 -4.43 -20.73
C LEU A 579 19.92 -4.29 -20.40
N THR A 580 20.35 -3.13 -19.90
CA THR A 580 21.75 -2.92 -19.47
C THR A 580 22.11 -3.85 -18.31
N VAL A 581 21.23 -4.05 -17.34
CA VAL A 581 21.48 -4.94 -16.20
C VAL A 581 21.60 -6.40 -16.63
N GLY A 582 20.72 -6.88 -17.52
CA GLY A 582 20.77 -8.24 -18.04
C GLY A 582 22.03 -8.53 -18.85
N ALA A 583 22.43 -7.56 -19.69
CA ALA A 583 23.69 -7.61 -20.42
C ALA A 583 24.90 -7.63 -19.48
N ALA A 584 24.91 -6.76 -18.45
CA ALA A 584 25.97 -6.68 -17.45
C ALA A 584 26.17 -8.03 -16.75
N MET A 585 25.09 -8.71 -16.34
CA MET A 585 25.21 -9.98 -15.62
C MET A 585 25.97 -11.06 -16.41
N ASN A 586 25.73 -11.14 -17.72
CA ASN A 586 26.39 -12.10 -18.60
C ASN A 586 27.83 -11.70 -18.91
N TYR A 587 28.08 -10.42 -19.24
CA TYR A 587 29.44 -9.94 -19.49
C TYR A 587 30.34 -10.08 -18.27
N THR A 588 29.86 -9.72 -17.08
CA THR A 588 30.62 -9.85 -15.84
C THR A 588 30.94 -11.31 -15.54
N LEU A 589 29.99 -12.23 -15.78
CA LEU A 589 30.26 -13.65 -15.58
C LEU A 589 31.30 -14.17 -16.59
N ALA A 590 31.14 -13.87 -17.87
CA ALA A 590 32.09 -14.30 -18.90
C ALA A 590 33.49 -13.73 -18.67
N HIS A 591 33.59 -12.45 -18.27
CA HIS A 591 34.86 -11.81 -17.93
C HIS A 591 35.49 -12.45 -16.69
N LEU A 592 34.70 -12.73 -15.65
CA LEU A 592 35.21 -13.39 -14.45
C LEU A 592 35.78 -14.78 -14.74
N LEU A 593 35.11 -15.56 -15.60
CA LEU A 593 35.59 -16.88 -16.01
C LEU A 593 36.89 -16.79 -16.81
N HIS A 594 37.12 -15.71 -17.56
CA HIS A 594 38.41 -15.45 -18.20
C HIS A 594 39.53 -15.09 -17.21
N LEU A 595 39.19 -14.41 -16.11
CA LEU A 595 40.15 -14.02 -15.06
C LEU A 595 40.48 -15.15 -14.07
N THR A 596 39.81 -16.30 -14.17
CA THR A 596 39.95 -17.39 -13.20
C THR A 596 40.32 -18.72 -13.88
N PRO A 597 41.16 -19.56 -13.25
CA PRO A 597 41.48 -20.87 -13.81
C PRO A 597 40.23 -21.75 -13.93
N ALA A 598 40.17 -22.59 -14.97
CA ALA A 598 39.04 -23.48 -15.23
C ALA A 598 38.66 -24.38 -14.04
N SER A 599 39.65 -24.81 -13.25
CA SER A 599 39.46 -25.59 -12.02
C SER A 599 38.63 -24.86 -10.95
N THR A 600 38.61 -23.52 -10.97
CA THR A 600 37.93 -22.67 -9.98
C THR A 600 36.62 -22.07 -10.48
N HIS A 601 36.26 -22.25 -11.76
CA HIS A 601 35.07 -21.64 -12.38
C HIS A 601 33.77 -21.91 -11.62
N TYR A 602 33.60 -23.13 -11.12
CA TYR A 602 32.44 -23.51 -10.33
C TYR A 602 32.34 -22.67 -9.05
N ILE A 603 33.44 -22.55 -8.32
CA ILE A 603 33.51 -21.80 -7.07
C ILE A 603 33.35 -20.30 -7.35
N ALA A 604 34.05 -19.75 -8.35
CA ALA A 604 33.93 -18.34 -8.74
C ALA A 604 32.49 -17.96 -9.15
N THR A 605 31.81 -18.83 -9.91
CA THR A 605 30.41 -18.61 -10.31
C THR A 605 29.47 -18.64 -9.12
N SER A 606 29.64 -19.59 -8.20
CA SER A 606 28.85 -19.62 -6.96
C SER A 606 29.11 -18.38 -6.10
N LEU A 607 30.35 -17.92 -6.01
CA LEU A 607 30.74 -16.78 -5.17
C LEU A 607 30.14 -15.48 -5.69
N ILE A 608 30.29 -15.17 -6.98
CA ILE A 608 29.67 -13.97 -7.57
C ILE A 608 28.14 -14.01 -7.45
N ALA A 609 27.53 -15.19 -7.58
CA ALA A 609 26.10 -15.35 -7.43
C ALA A 609 25.62 -15.12 -5.99
N THR A 610 26.36 -15.61 -5.00
CA THR A 610 26.10 -15.32 -3.58
C THR A 610 26.18 -13.82 -3.30
N PHE A 611 27.22 -13.13 -3.80
CA PHE A 611 27.37 -11.67 -3.66
C PHE A 611 26.21 -10.90 -4.32
N ARG A 612 25.71 -11.36 -5.47
CA ARG A 612 24.50 -10.80 -6.12
C ARG A 612 23.25 -10.98 -5.28
N GLY A 613 23.08 -12.16 -4.67
CA GLY A 613 21.88 -12.53 -3.93
C GLY A 613 21.59 -11.62 -2.75
N PHE A 614 22.58 -11.36 -1.90
CA PHE A 614 22.38 -10.49 -0.74
C PHE A 614 22.49 -9.00 -1.07
N ALA A 615 23.08 -8.60 -2.21
CA ALA A 615 23.18 -7.19 -2.60
C ALA A 615 21.82 -6.48 -2.69
N GLY A 616 20.74 -7.22 -2.96
CA GLY A 616 19.39 -6.65 -2.97
C GLY A 616 18.87 -6.21 -1.61
N SER A 617 19.28 -6.90 -0.56
CA SER A 617 18.98 -6.49 0.80
C SER A 617 19.73 -5.22 1.20
N PHE A 618 20.98 -5.05 0.76
CA PHE A 618 21.72 -3.78 0.91
C PHE A 618 21.01 -2.64 0.15
N GLY A 619 20.63 -2.86 -1.12
CA GLY A 619 19.88 -1.87 -1.92
C GLY A 619 18.57 -1.45 -1.32
N SER A 620 17.80 -2.38 -0.78
CA SER A 620 16.54 -2.02 -0.15
C SER A 620 16.71 -1.35 1.21
N ALA A 621 17.61 -1.80 2.07
CA ALA A 621 17.79 -1.23 3.40
C ALA A 621 18.41 0.17 3.32
N ILE A 622 19.51 0.31 2.57
CA ILE A 622 20.19 1.60 2.37
C ILE A 622 19.33 2.54 1.54
N GLY A 623 18.76 2.04 0.43
CA GLY A 623 17.86 2.80 -0.43
C GLY A 623 16.59 3.26 0.30
N GLY A 624 15.98 2.40 1.11
CA GLY A 624 14.81 2.75 1.93
C GLY A 624 15.11 3.75 3.03
N GLY A 625 16.22 3.58 3.75
CA GLY A 625 16.67 4.56 4.74
C GLY A 625 16.99 5.91 4.09
N LEU A 626 17.66 5.93 2.93
CA LEU A 626 17.93 7.16 2.18
C LEU A 626 16.64 7.81 1.66
N PHE A 627 15.79 7.06 0.98
CA PHE A 627 14.51 7.53 0.45
C PHE A 627 13.64 8.15 1.56
N THR A 628 13.51 7.46 2.70
CA THR A 628 12.67 7.93 3.79
C THR A 628 13.20 9.22 4.41
N ARG A 629 14.53 9.35 4.56
CA ARG A 629 15.16 10.59 5.04
C ARG A 629 14.99 11.74 4.06
N LEU A 630 15.16 11.49 2.75
CA LEU A 630 14.93 12.50 1.71
C LEU A 630 13.45 12.92 1.65
N LEU A 631 12.53 11.96 1.71
CA LEU A 631 11.09 12.20 1.73
C LEU A 631 10.67 13.00 2.96
N ARG A 632 11.18 12.64 4.15
CA ARG A 632 10.96 13.38 5.38
C ARG A 632 11.39 14.82 5.24
N LYS A 633 12.66 15.04 4.90
CA LYS A 633 13.22 16.39 4.72
C LYS A 633 12.34 17.19 3.75
N SER A 634 11.99 16.60 2.62
CA SER A 634 11.19 17.27 1.61
C SER A 634 9.73 17.53 2.02
N LEU A 635 9.12 16.67 2.83
CA LEU A 635 7.73 16.90 3.30
C LEU A 635 7.70 17.93 4.43
N GLU A 636 8.66 17.86 5.37
CA GLU A 636 8.82 18.84 6.46
C GLU A 636 9.12 20.25 5.92
N GLU A 637 9.84 20.38 4.79
CA GLU A 637 10.06 21.68 4.13
C GLU A 637 8.81 22.23 3.39
N LYS A 638 7.88 21.36 2.99
CA LYS A 638 6.73 21.74 2.14
C LYS A 638 5.43 21.90 2.91
N PHE A 639 5.29 21.22 4.04
CA PHE A 639 4.11 21.28 4.92
C PHE A 639 4.41 22.12 6.15
N ASP A 640 3.35 22.73 6.70
CA ASP A 640 3.46 23.52 7.93
C ASP A 640 3.42 22.58 9.15
N ASP A 641 3.89 23.03 10.32
CA ASP A 641 3.93 22.22 11.55
C ASP A 641 2.54 21.70 11.99
N SER A 642 1.46 22.38 11.59
CA SER A 642 0.09 21.95 11.83
C SER A 642 -0.31 20.66 11.08
N ASP A 643 0.44 20.30 10.02
CA ASP A 643 0.22 19.09 9.21
C ASP A 643 1.16 17.92 9.60
N ALA A 644 1.82 17.97 10.77
CA ALA A 644 2.80 16.97 11.20
C ALA A 644 2.26 15.51 11.20
N ASP A 645 1.01 15.29 11.62
CA ASP A 645 0.39 13.96 11.57
C ASP A 645 0.20 13.48 10.12
N LEU A 646 -0.17 14.39 9.20
CA LEU A 646 -0.31 14.07 7.79
C LEU A 646 1.06 13.71 7.18
N VAL A 647 2.11 14.47 7.48
CA VAL A 647 3.48 14.17 7.03
C VAL A 647 3.90 12.78 7.50
N ARG A 648 3.62 12.43 8.76
CA ARG A 648 3.92 11.10 9.31
C ARG A 648 3.19 9.98 8.56
N ARG A 649 1.89 10.17 8.28
CA ARG A 649 1.11 9.19 7.52
C ARG A 649 1.59 9.05 6.08
N LEU A 650 1.95 10.16 5.44
CA LEU A 650 2.54 10.16 4.10
C LEU A 650 3.85 9.37 4.06
N LEU A 651 4.75 9.55 5.03
CA LEU A 651 6.00 8.79 5.07
C LEU A 651 5.80 7.26 5.10
N GLY A 652 4.69 6.79 5.69
CA GLY A 652 4.36 5.37 5.78
C GLY A 652 3.52 4.80 4.65
N SER A 653 2.81 5.64 3.87
CA SER A 653 1.83 5.18 2.87
C SER A 653 1.82 6.04 1.61
N PRO A 654 2.53 5.62 0.54
CA PRO A 654 2.49 6.27 -0.76
C PRO A 654 1.09 6.35 -1.37
N ALA A 655 0.22 5.37 -1.06
CA ALA A 655 -1.16 5.34 -1.56
C ALA A 655 -2.00 6.52 -1.04
N MET A 656 -1.68 7.08 0.13
CA MET A 656 -2.43 8.19 0.70
C MET A 656 -2.36 9.46 -0.14
N VAL A 657 -1.32 9.64 -0.95
CA VAL A 657 -1.20 10.82 -1.83
C VAL A 657 -2.41 10.92 -2.77
N SER A 658 -2.96 9.78 -3.22
CA SER A 658 -4.13 9.74 -4.09
C SER A 658 -5.42 10.24 -3.43
N LEU A 659 -5.51 10.14 -2.10
CA LEU A 659 -6.68 10.53 -1.30
C LEU A 659 -6.70 12.04 -0.99
N LEU A 660 -5.55 12.71 -1.08
CA LEU A 660 -5.45 14.15 -0.85
C LEU A 660 -6.04 14.94 -2.02
N LYS A 661 -6.48 16.17 -1.76
CA LYS A 661 -7.01 17.10 -2.76
C LYS A 661 -6.30 18.46 -2.70
N GLY A 662 -6.33 19.20 -3.80
CA GLY A 662 -5.81 20.57 -3.89
C GLY A 662 -4.32 20.70 -3.57
N ALA A 663 -3.96 21.76 -2.84
CA ALA A 663 -2.58 22.10 -2.52
C ALA A 663 -1.83 21.01 -1.74
N LYS A 664 -2.52 20.31 -0.81
CA LYS A 664 -1.91 19.22 -0.02
C LYS A 664 -1.47 18.05 -0.90
N LYS A 665 -2.24 17.70 -1.93
CA LYS A 665 -1.84 16.68 -2.91
C LYS A 665 -0.60 17.13 -3.69
N ALA A 666 -0.58 18.36 -4.20
CA ALA A 666 0.55 18.90 -4.95
C ALA A 666 1.84 18.92 -4.12
N LYS A 667 1.77 19.36 -2.85
CA LYS A 667 2.89 19.33 -1.90
C LYS A 667 3.38 17.90 -1.65
N ALA A 668 2.47 16.96 -1.43
CA ALA A 668 2.83 15.55 -1.21
C ALA A 668 3.50 14.94 -2.46
N VAL A 669 2.92 15.13 -3.65
CA VAL A 669 3.50 14.66 -4.93
C VAL A 669 4.91 15.22 -5.12
N ALA A 670 5.10 16.54 -4.96
CA ALA A 670 6.42 17.16 -5.07
C ALA A 670 7.42 16.59 -4.05
N GLY A 671 6.96 16.28 -2.84
CA GLY A 671 7.81 15.63 -1.83
C GLY A 671 8.31 14.24 -2.25
N TYR A 672 7.43 13.45 -2.88
CA TYR A 672 7.81 12.16 -3.45
C TYR A 672 8.72 12.28 -4.67
N GLU A 673 8.49 13.27 -5.54
CA GLU A 673 9.36 13.54 -6.70
C GLU A 673 10.80 13.82 -6.26
N ASP A 674 10.99 14.73 -5.29
CA ASP A 674 12.31 15.08 -4.78
C ASP A 674 13.02 13.90 -4.13
N ALA A 675 12.30 13.10 -3.34
CA ALA A 675 12.83 11.92 -2.68
C ALA A 675 13.26 10.83 -3.68
N LEU A 676 12.42 10.54 -4.68
CA LEU A 676 12.71 9.56 -5.74
C LEU A 676 13.88 10.02 -6.61
N ARG A 677 13.91 11.29 -7.00
CA ARG A 677 15.01 11.87 -7.78
C ARG A 677 16.32 11.78 -7.01
N GLY A 678 16.34 12.17 -5.74
CA GLY A 678 17.53 12.08 -4.89
C GLY A 678 18.01 10.64 -4.71
N LEU A 679 17.10 9.68 -4.51
CA LEU A 679 17.43 8.26 -4.42
C LEU A 679 18.08 7.73 -5.71
N PHE A 680 17.48 7.99 -6.87
CA PHE A 680 17.99 7.47 -8.14
C PHE A 680 19.30 8.14 -8.57
N LEU A 681 19.51 9.43 -8.24
CA LEU A 681 20.80 10.09 -8.44
C LEU A 681 21.88 9.52 -7.52
N ALA A 682 21.57 9.22 -6.26
CA ALA A 682 22.52 8.55 -5.36
C ALA A 682 22.86 7.13 -5.86
N ALA A 683 21.87 6.39 -6.35
CA ALA A 683 22.08 5.09 -6.99
C ALA A 683 22.94 5.21 -8.26
N ALA A 684 22.77 6.26 -9.06
CA ALA A 684 23.62 6.54 -10.23
C ALA A 684 25.06 6.85 -9.83
N GLY A 685 25.27 7.64 -8.77
CA GLY A 685 26.60 7.94 -8.23
C GLY A 685 27.31 6.67 -7.74
N LEU A 686 26.61 5.81 -7.00
CA LEU A 686 27.12 4.49 -6.60
C LEU A 686 27.47 3.63 -7.82
N ALA A 687 26.57 3.54 -8.80
CA ALA A 687 26.81 2.77 -10.01
C ALA A 687 28.05 3.26 -10.78
N LEU A 688 28.27 4.58 -10.85
CA LEU A 688 29.45 5.17 -11.48
C LEU A 688 30.75 4.77 -10.78
N ILE A 689 30.77 4.77 -9.44
CA ILE A 689 31.91 4.26 -8.66
C ILE A 689 32.16 2.78 -9.00
N MET A 690 31.10 1.98 -9.13
CA MET A 690 31.23 0.56 -9.47
C MET A 690 31.72 0.33 -10.90
N VAL A 691 31.58 1.28 -11.83
CA VAL A 691 32.25 1.23 -13.15
C VAL A 691 33.77 1.21 -12.97
N LEU A 692 34.30 2.09 -12.10
CA LEU A 692 35.73 2.15 -11.83
C LEU A 692 36.23 0.88 -11.14
N VAL A 693 35.46 0.34 -10.20
CA VAL A 693 35.77 -0.93 -9.54
C VAL A 693 35.79 -2.08 -10.55
N GLN A 694 34.79 -2.16 -11.43
CA GLN A 694 34.75 -3.19 -12.46
C GLN A 694 35.88 -3.04 -13.48
N ALA A 695 36.24 -1.82 -13.86
CA ALA A 695 37.39 -1.54 -14.72
C ALA A 695 38.73 -1.94 -14.06
N ALA A 696 38.84 -1.85 -12.74
CA ALA A 696 40.04 -2.26 -12.00
C ALA A 696 40.31 -3.78 -12.06
N THR A 697 39.37 -4.60 -12.54
CA THR A 697 39.57 -6.04 -12.76
C THR A 697 40.69 -6.32 -13.76
N GLY A 698 40.91 -5.43 -14.73
CA GLY A 698 41.91 -5.58 -15.79
C GLY A 698 41.49 -6.55 -16.90
N TRP A 699 42.21 -6.48 -18.03
CA TRP A 699 41.94 -7.30 -19.22
C TRP A 699 42.66 -8.66 -19.21
N LYS A 700 43.87 -8.73 -18.63
CA LYS A 700 44.78 -9.90 -18.71
C LYS A 700 44.22 -11.11 -17.96
N GLY A 701 44.12 -12.24 -18.65
CA GLY A 701 43.70 -13.51 -18.06
C GLY A 701 44.86 -14.29 -17.44
N VAL A 702 44.55 -15.45 -16.84
CA VAL A 702 45.53 -16.33 -16.18
C VAL A 702 46.55 -16.91 -17.19
N GLU A 703 46.14 -17.11 -18.44
CA GLU A 703 47.02 -17.60 -19.50
C GLU A 703 47.94 -16.51 -20.08
N ASP A 704 47.69 -15.23 -19.77
CA ASP A 704 48.47 -14.09 -20.26
C ASP A 704 49.59 -13.66 -19.28
N GLU A 705 49.72 -14.30 -18.12
CA GLU A 705 50.88 -14.11 -17.24
C GLU A 705 52.07 -14.92 -17.77
N PRO A 706 53.26 -14.29 -17.95
CA PRO A 706 54.45 -15.03 -18.36
C PRO A 706 54.73 -16.10 -17.30
N LYS A 707 54.78 -17.37 -17.72
CA LYS A 707 55.23 -18.47 -16.86
C LYS A 707 56.60 -18.08 -16.29
N THR A 708 56.66 -17.72 -15.01
CA THR A 708 57.92 -17.55 -14.31
C THR A 708 58.61 -18.91 -14.32
N GLN A 709 59.78 -18.99 -14.95
CA GLN A 709 60.58 -20.21 -15.16
C GLN A 709 61.21 -20.77 -13.86
N GLU A 710 60.55 -20.68 -12.71
CA GLU A 710 61.12 -21.10 -11.42
C GLU A 710 60.71 -22.53 -11.00
N GLY A 711 60.12 -23.33 -11.90
CA GLY A 711 59.58 -24.66 -11.56
C GLY A 711 60.11 -25.86 -12.35
N GLU A 712 61.01 -25.67 -13.32
CA GLU A 712 61.51 -26.79 -14.16
C GLU A 712 62.87 -27.36 -13.75
N GLU A 713 63.54 -26.84 -12.71
CA GLU A 713 64.82 -27.39 -12.24
C GLU A 713 64.72 -28.45 -11.12
N GLU A 714 63.53 -28.69 -10.52
CA GLU A 714 63.41 -29.62 -9.37
C GLU A 714 62.90 -31.04 -9.71
N VAL A 715 62.81 -31.43 -10.99
CA VAL A 715 62.40 -32.80 -11.39
C VAL A 715 63.53 -33.62 -12.03
N THR A 716 64.77 -33.13 -11.99
CA THR A 716 65.95 -33.94 -12.33
C THR A 716 67.04 -33.76 -11.29
N GLN A 717 66.86 -34.39 -10.13
CA GLN A 717 67.92 -35.03 -9.33
C GLN A 717 67.35 -36.07 -8.36
#